data_AF-A0A2N6D608-F1
#
_entry.id   AF-A0A2N6D608-F1
#
_cell.length_a   1.000
_cell.length_b   1.000
_cell.length_c   1.000
_cell.angle_alpha   90.00
_cell.angle_beta   90.00
_cell.angle_gamma   90.00
#
_symmetry.space_group_name_H-M   'P 1'
#
loop_
_entity.id
_entity.type
_entity.pdbx_description
1 polymer ?
#
loop_
_entity_poly.entity_id
_entity_poly.type
_entity_poly.pdbx_seq_one_letter_code
_entity_poly.pdbx_strand_id
1 'polypeptide(L)'
;MNYCEILFMFILRLIKSPKYFYSLMAILFIVFINIILFTGRNIYTGEQDKLFASHMHELTTNKKHFEASLDDINLEARRIVNIMKDMNMLNSLDDLEIKSFLSDLLFDHHYLSVIIFNNNASPLLRVNSQTISNDNLPFANTDSNQILSRISEDKKNTHAVHIDKDLNVIYLVKTIPDSFGNSDKRIAFFFAPELLFKHLPKNYGFIHESSKPLWSVDETIFPKKLKYKINTLLGRTRLSDTTSLIYSALSGKNNKYYLSALLDTSELKTSLFYNTIISVAIFSLFFSVILFLIYFRNIQISQLIETQKATVVCLANLAEFKDNETADHLERTRHYGTLLAKKLKSLPEYKHKISKEYLDNIGFASVLHDIGKVGIPDEVLKKPGKLNTVEFEIIKNHTSFAKDILQELVDKHKINDIFFTLSYNIATYHHEKWDGSGYPAGLAGESIPLEARIFALCDVYDALRSERPYKDAFSHEVSMSIINEGKGTHFDPIIIDIFNECADKFKYIHDTYVMFYEQIDYGSFGNNKRELQVVWDYKLSVGIDSIDNQHKILLNKVNFLIKSILEGKGNDSIINILNFLRNYSEEHFLLEEDIMRKQNHPDFEMHTKAHNTFRQSFEKIIANIDQEGIQTDTLEYIETYLIKWLLNHITEMDANLKLDNV
;
A
#
# COMPACT_ATOMS: atom_id res chain seq x y z
N MET A 1 -7.22 -28.92 -15.82
CA MET A 1 -7.39 -27.70 -15.02
C MET A 1 -7.33 -26.51 -15.94
N ASN A 2 -8.44 -25.78 -16.08
CA ASN A 2 -8.46 -24.56 -16.89
C ASN A 2 -7.53 -23.52 -16.25
N TYR A 3 -6.88 -22.67 -17.05
CA TYR A 3 -6.02 -21.59 -16.54
C TYR A 3 -6.75 -20.72 -15.49
N CYS A 4 -8.07 -20.57 -15.60
CA CYS A 4 -8.91 -19.90 -14.60
C CYS A 4 -8.96 -20.63 -13.25
N GLU A 5 -8.97 -21.96 -13.20
CA GLU A 5 -8.94 -22.71 -11.93
C GLU A 5 -7.59 -22.62 -11.24
N ILE A 6 -6.51 -22.67 -12.02
CA ILE A 6 -5.14 -22.49 -11.52
C ILE A 6 -4.98 -21.09 -10.96
N LEU A 7 -5.44 -20.07 -11.69
CA LEU A 7 -5.41 -18.68 -11.24
C LEU A 7 -6.28 -18.47 -10.00
N PHE A 8 -7.48 -19.07 -9.94
CA PHE A 8 -8.37 -19.00 -8.78
C PHE A 8 -7.78 -19.68 -7.54
N MET A 9 -7.22 -20.88 -7.68
CA MET A 9 -6.51 -21.59 -6.61
C MET A 9 -5.27 -20.82 -6.14
N PHE A 10 -4.57 -20.16 -7.07
CA PHE A 10 -3.42 -19.31 -6.75
C PHE A 10 -3.86 -18.07 -5.97
N ILE A 11 -4.92 -17.38 -6.41
CA ILE A 11 -5.51 -16.24 -5.68
C ILE A 11 -5.98 -16.65 -4.29
N LEU A 12 -6.64 -17.80 -4.15
CA LEU A 12 -7.05 -18.35 -2.85
C LEU A 12 -5.85 -18.65 -1.93
N ARG A 13 -4.74 -19.16 -2.49
CA ARG A 13 -3.49 -19.34 -1.74
C ARG A 13 -2.86 -18.01 -1.33
N LEU A 14 -2.89 -16.99 -2.18
CA LEU A 14 -2.41 -15.64 -1.85
C LEU A 14 -3.25 -15.01 -0.74
N ILE A 15 -4.57 -15.24 -0.72
CA ILE A 15 -5.47 -14.75 0.33
C ILE A 15 -5.21 -15.41 1.69
N LYS A 16 -4.78 -16.68 1.71
CA LYS A 16 -4.51 -17.41 2.97
C LYS A 16 -3.24 -16.97 3.70
N SER A 17 -2.31 -16.31 3.01
CA SER A 17 -1.06 -15.84 3.62
C SER A 17 -1.06 -14.31 3.68
N PRO A 18 -0.95 -13.70 4.88
CA PRO A 18 -1.01 -12.24 5.02
C PRO A 18 -0.01 -11.54 4.09
N LYS A 19 1.23 -12.04 4.01
CA LYS A 19 2.32 -11.44 3.23
C LYS A 19 2.04 -11.38 1.73
N TYR A 20 1.48 -12.46 1.18
CA TYR A 20 1.17 -12.55 -0.24
C TYR A 20 -0.10 -11.79 -0.62
N PHE A 21 -1.04 -11.69 0.31
CA PHE A 21 -2.24 -10.89 0.14
C PHE A 21 -1.93 -9.40 -0.02
N TYR A 22 -1.07 -8.83 0.84
CA TYR A 22 -0.68 -7.42 0.73
C TYR A 22 0.06 -7.13 -0.59
N SER A 23 0.90 -8.05 -1.05
CA SER A 23 1.58 -7.91 -2.35
C SER A 23 0.60 -7.95 -3.52
N LEU A 24 -0.40 -8.85 -3.48
CA LEU A 24 -1.46 -8.90 -4.50
C LEU A 24 -2.29 -7.62 -4.51
N MET A 25 -2.65 -7.10 -3.33
CA MET A 25 -3.40 -5.84 -3.20
C MET A 25 -2.61 -4.64 -3.75
N ALA A 26 -1.30 -4.57 -3.49
CA ALA A 26 -0.43 -3.54 -4.05
C ALA A 26 -0.36 -3.61 -5.59
N ILE A 27 -0.27 -4.83 -6.16
CA ILE A 27 -0.29 -5.03 -7.61
C ILE A 27 -1.63 -4.55 -8.21
N LEU A 28 -2.76 -4.95 -7.60
CA LEU A 28 -4.08 -4.52 -8.06
C LEU A 28 -4.25 -3.00 -8.01
N PHE A 29 -3.72 -2.35 -6.97
CA PHE A 29 -3.71 -0.89 -6.84
C PHE A 29 -2.95 -0.23 -7.99
N ILE A 30 -1.75 -0.73 -8.33
CA ILE A 30 -0.94 -0.21 -9.45
C ILE A 30 -1.65 -0.43 -10.79
N VAL A 31 -2.20 -1.62 -11.04
CA VAL A 31 -2.94 -1.93 -12.27
C VAL A 31 -4.14 -0.98 -12.42
N PHE A 32 -4.86 -0.73 -11.34
CA PHE A 32 -6.02 0.15 -11.35
C PHE A 32 -5.67 1.61 -11.66
N ILE A 33 -4.60 2.15 -11.07
CA ILE A 33 -4.10 3.50 -11.42
C ILE A 33 -3.80 3.60 -12.91
N ASN A 34 -3.14 2.60 -13.47
CA ASN A 34 -2.83 2.58 -14.91
C ASN A 34 -4.11 2.54 -15.76
N ILE A 35 -5.14 1.79 -15.36
CA ILE A 35 -6.43 1.76 -16.04
C ILE A 35 -7.12 3.14 -15.99
N ILE A 36 -7.13 3.82 -14.85
CA ILE A 36 -7.69 5.18 -14.74
C ILE A 36 -6.96 6.13 -15.69
N LEU A 37 -5.63 6.15 -15.65
CA LEU A 37 -4.83 7.05 -16.49
C LEU A 37 -5.04 6.77 -17.98
N PHE A 38 -5.06 5.49 -18.37
CA PHE A 38 -5.30 5.08 -19.75
C PHE A 38 -6.71 5.43 -20.23
N THR A 39 -7.73 5.10 -19.43
CA THR A 39 -9.14 5.37 -19.77
C THR A 39 -9.42 6.87 -19.82
N GLY A 40 -8.92 7.63 -18.84
CA GLY A 40 -9.03 9.09 -18.83
C GLY A 40 -8.39 9.71 -20.06
N ARG A 41 -7.20 9.26 -20.46
CA ARG A 41 -6.54 9.72 -21.69
C ARG A 41 -7.38 9.42 -22.94
N ASN A 42 -7.95 8.22 -23.05
CA ASN A 42 -8.77 7.85 -24.20
C ASN A 42 -10.07 8.66 -24.29
N ILE A 43 -10.72 8.91 -23.15
CA ILE A 43 -11.90 9.77 -23.08
C ILE A 43 -11.54 11.20 -23.50
N TYR A 44 -10.43 11.72 -22.98
CA TYR A 44 -9.92 13.05 -23.35
C TYR A 44 -9.66 13.18 -24.85
N THR A 45 -8.99 12.20 -25.46
CA THR A 45 -8.76 12.22 -26.91
C THR A 45 -10.07 12.15 -27.70
N GLY A 46 -11.02 11.31 -27.26
CA GLY A 46 -12.33 11.20 -27.92
C GLY A 46 -13.14 12.50 -27.84
N GLU A 47 -13.13 13.18 -26.69
CA GLU A 47 -13.79 14.49 -26.53
C GLU A 47 -13.08 15.60 -27.32
N GLN A 48 -11.75 15.59 -27.40
CA GLN A 48 -11.02 16.51 -28.27
C GLN A 48 -11.41 16.34 -29.75
N ASP A 49 -11.57 15.10 -30.21
CA ASP A 49 -11.93 14.82 -31.60
C ASP A 49 -13.38 15.23 -31.91
N LYS A 50 -14.32 15.04 -30.98
CA LYS A 50 -15.70 15.57 -31.10
C LYS A 50 -15.73 17.09 -31.18
N LEU A 51 -14.99 17.76 -30.27
CA LEU A 51 -14.91 19.20 -30.24
C LEU A 51 -14.30 19.75 -31.54
N PHE A 52 -13.25 19.10 -32.02
CA PHE A 52 -12.63 19.40 -33.31
C PHE A 52 -13.61 19.25 -34.47
N ALA A 53 -14.36 18.15 -34.55
CA ALA A 53 -15.35 17.95 -35.61
C ALA A 53 -16.43 19.04 -35.63
N SER A 54 -16.92 19.44 -34.45
CA SER A 54 -17.89 20.53 -34.30
C SER A 54 -17.34 21.87 -34.80
N HIS A 55 -16.15 22.26 -34.35
CA HIS A 55 -15.53 23.52 -34.77
C HIS A 55 -15.13 23.50 -36.25
N MET A 56 -14.76 22.34 -36.79
CA MET A 56 -14.46 22.19 -38.20
C MET A 56 -15.71 22.35 -39.08
N HIS A 57 -16.86 21.87 -38.60
CA HIS A 57 -18.15 22.10 -39.26
C HIS A 57 -18.48 23.60 -39.28
N GLU A 58 -18.37 24.28 -38.14
CA GLU A 58 -18.59 25.72 -38.03
C GLU A 58 -17.64 26.53 -38.93
N LEU A 59 -16.34 26.19 -38.92
CA LEU A 59 -15.33 26.80 -39.79
C LEU A 59 -15.70 26.66 -41.27
N THR A 60 -16.20 25.49 -41.67
CA THR A 60 -16.60 25.23 -43.06
C THR A 60 -17.86 26.01 -43.44
N THR A 61 -18.82 26.13 -42.51
CA THR A 61 -20.03 26.94 -42.72
C THR A 61 -19.69 28.43 -42.83
N ASN A 62 -18.87 28.95 -41.92
CA ASN A 62 -18.39 30.34 -41.95
C ASN A 62 -17.54 30.63 -43.19
N LYS A 63 -16.73 29.67 -43.63
CA LYS A 63 -16.00 29.75 -44.91
C LYS A 63 -16.97 29.93 -46.09
N LYS A 64 -18.04 29.12 -46.18
CA LYS A 64 -19.02 29.24 -47.27
C LYS A 64 -19.72 30.60 -47.27
N HIS A 65 -20.08 31.12 -46.10
CA HIS A 65 -20.66 32.46 -46.00
C HIS A 65 -19.68 33.53 -46.47
N PHE A 66 -18.42 33.43 -46.06
CA PHE A 66 -17.38 34.35 -46.51
C PHE A 66 -17.14 34.27 -48.03
N GLU A 67 -17.09 33.07 -48.60
CA GLU A 67 -16.95 32.87 -50.05
C GLU A 67 -18.16 33.43 -50.81
N ALA A 68 -19.39 33.25 -50.30
CA ALA A 68 -20.59 33.84 -50.88
C ALA A 68 -20.56 35.37 -50.86
N SER A 69 -20.15 35.99 -49.74
CA SER A 69 -20.00 37.44 -49.66
C SER A 69 -18.94 37.97 -50.63
N LEU A 70 -17.86 37.21 -50.86
CA LEU A 70 -16.87 37.55 -51.88
C LEU A 70 -17.43 37.47 -53.30
N ASP A 71 -18.26 36.46 -53.58
CA ASP A 71 -18.92 36.30 -54.87
C ASP A 71 -19.94 37.42 -55.14
N ASP A 72 -20.68 37.84 -54.10
CA ASP A 72 -21.62 38.96 -54.17
C ASP A 72 -20.89 40.28 -54.48
N ILE A 73 -19.80 40.58 -53.78
CA ILE A 73 -18.94 41.76 -54.08
C ILE A 73 -18.41 41.69 -55.51
N ASN A 74 -17.99 40.50 -55.96
CA ASN A 74 -17.46 40.31 -57.30
C ASN A 74 -18.55 40.46 -58.39
N LEU A 75 -19.79 40.05 -58.10
CA LEU A 75 -20.95 40.27 -58.98
C LEU A 75 -21.33 41.75 -59.04
N GLU A 76 -21.33 42.43 -57.90
CA GLU A 76 -21.62 43.86 -57.81
C GLU A 76 -20.59 44.70 -58.57
N ALA A 77 -19.30 44.45 -58.34
CA ALA A 77 -18.22 45.09 -59.10
C ALA A 77 -18.38 44.91 -60.62
N ARG A 78 -18.85 43.73 -61.06
CA ARG A 78 -19.17 43.49 -62.49
C ARG A 78 -20.36 44.32 -62.96
N ARG A 79 -21.41 44.46 -62.15
CA ARG A 79 -22.56 45.32 -62.48
C ARG A 79 -22.13 46.79 -62.62
N ILE A 80 -21.30 47.28 -61.70
CA ILE A 80 -20.76 48.63 -61.72
C ILE A 80 -19.96 48.88 -63.01
N VAL A 81 -19.04 47.96 -63.36
CA VAL A 81 -18.26 48.08 -64.59
C VAL A 81 -19.14 48.12 -65.84
N ASN A 82 -20.22 47.33 -65.88
CA ASN A 82 -21.17 47.34 -66.99
C ASN A 82 -21.95 48.66 -67.06
N ILE A 83 -22.41 49.22 -65.94
CA ILE A 83 -23.09 50.53 -65.89
C ILE A 83 -22.16 51.62 -66.44
N MET A 84 -20.89 51.62 -66.00
CA MET A 84 -19.89 52.58 -66.49
C MET A 84 -19.62 52.46 -67.99
N LYS A 85 -19.71 51.23 -68.53
CA LYS A 85 -19.60 50.97 -69.96
C LYS A 85 -20.82 51.53 -70.73
N ASP A 86 -22.03 51.23 -70.25
CA ASP A 86 -23.29 51.60 -70.93
C ASP A 86 -23.53 53.12 -70.93
N MET A 87 -23.11 53.82 -69.87
CA MET A 87 -23.18 55.29 -69.79
C MET A 87 -22.10 56.01 -70.63
N ASN A 88 -21.21 55.28 -71.31
CA ASN A 88 -20.12 55.83 -72.14
C ASN A 88 -19.19 56.82 -71.41
N MET A 89 -19.18 56.79 -70.07
CA MET A 89 -18.46 57.77 -69.24
C MET A 89 -16.93 57.65 -69.34
N LEU A 90 -16.41 56.68 -70.10
CA LEU A 90 -14.99 56.34 -70.11
C LEU A 90 -14.17 57.14 -71.13
N ASN A 91 -14.80 58.00 -71.92
CA ASN A 91 -14.12 58.78 -72.97
C ASN A 91 -13.45 60.06 -72.43
N SER A 92 -13.92 60.63 -71.31
CA SER A 92 -13.22 61.71 -70.58
C SER A 92 -13.21 61.43 -69.07
N LEU A 93 -12.08 60.93 -68.57
CA LEU A 93 -11.93 60.49 -67.17
C LEU A 93 -11.95 61.64 -66.13
N ASP A 94 -11.95 62.90 -66.57
CA ASP A 94 -12.03 64.09 -65.72
C ASP A 94 -13.46 64.61 -65.50
N ASP A 95 -14.48 63.88 -65.98
CA ASP A 95 -15.87 64.31 -65.83
C ASP A 95 -16.29 64.34 -64.35
N LEU A 96 -16.87 65.48 -63.94
CA LEU A 96 -17.44 65.68 -62.60
C LEU A 96 -18.51 64.62 -62.31
N GLU A 97 -19.20 64.17 -63.35
CA GLU A 97 -20.27 63.17 -63.30
C GLU A 97 -19.74 61.77 -62.89
N ILE A 98 -18.56 61.36 -63.35
CA ILE A 98 -17.92 60.08 -62.96
C ILE A 98 -17.51 60.12 -61.48
N LYS A 99 -16.94 61.24 -61.03
CA LYS A 99 -16.55 61.42 -59.63
C LYS A 99 -17.78 61.39 -58.72
N SER A 100 -18.88 62.01 -59.14
CA SER A 100 -20.15 61.96 -58.41
C SER A 100 -20.70 60.54 -58.35
N PHE A 101 -20.82 59.85 -59.49
CA PHE A 101 -21.31 58.47 -59.56
C PHE A 101 -20.49 57.50 -58.69
N LEU A 102 -19.15 57.58 -58.77
CA LEU A 102 -18.28 56.74 -57.93
C LEU A 102 -18.35 57.14 -56.46
N SER A 103 -18.58 58.42 -56.13
CA SER A 103 -18.77 58.86 -54.74
C SER A 103 -20.07 58.32 -54.14
N ASP A 104 -21.17 58.38 -54.89
CA ASP A 104 -22.47 57.82 -54.48
C ASP A 104 -22.37 56.29 -54.32
N LEU A 105 -21.68 55.63 -55.25
CA LEU A 105 -21.41 54.20 -55.18
C LEU A 105 -20.61 53.79 -53.94
N LEU A 106 -19.57 54.56 -53.59
CA LEU A 106 -18.77 54.33 -52.38
C LEU A 106 -19.59 54.51 -51.10
N PHE A 107 -20.60 55.38 -51.12
CA PHE A 107 -21.52 55.61 -50.01
C PHE A 107 -22.49 54.43 -49.81
N ASP A 108 -23.13 53.98 -50.89
CA ASP A 108 -24.17 52.95 -50.83
C ASP A 108 -23.63 51.53 -50.60
N HIS A 109 -22.38 51.25 -50.99
CA HIS A 109 -21.86 49.89 -51.05
C HIS A 109 -20.63 49.64 -50.14
N HIS A 110 -20.36 50.55 -49.20
CA HIS A 110 -19.31 50.41 -48.17
C HIS A 110 -17.88 50.16 -48.70
N TYR A 111 -17.60 50.49 -49.96
CA TYR A 111 -16.25 50.49 -50.49
C TYR A 111 -15.43 51.63 -49.85
N LEU A 112 -14.14 51.38 -49.60
CA LEU A 112 -13.22 52.38 -49.04
C LEU A 112 -12.71 53.34 -50.11
N SER A 113 -12.35 52.81 -51.27
CA SER A 113 -11.75 53.55 -52.36
C SER A 113 -11.95 52.82 -53.69
N VAL A 114 -11.98 53.58 -54.78
CA VAL A 114 -11.98 53.06 -56.15
C VAL A 114 -10.87 53.78 -56.93
N ILE A 115 -10.00 53.00 -57.60
CA ILE A 115 -8.90 53.52 -58.42
C ILE A 115 -9.03 53.00 -59.84
N ILE A 116 -9.14 53.90 -60.82
CA ILE A 116 -9.04 53.59 -62.25
C ILE A 116 -7.62 53.85 -62.70
N PHE A 117 -7.04 52.94 -63.47
CA PHE A 117 -5.65 52.99 -63.93
C PHE A 117 -5.48 52.39 -65.32
N ASN A 118 -4.38 52.73 -66.00
CA ASN A 118 -4.06 52.20 -67.33
C ASN A 118 -3.29 50.86 -67.25
N ASN A 119 -3.06 50.20 -68.40
CA ASN A 119 -2.28 48.95 -68.46
C ASN A 119 -0.84 49.05 -67.92
N ASN A 120 -0.26 50.26 -67.84
CA ASN A 120 1.06 50.52 -67.25
C ASN A 120 1.01 50.74 -65.73
N ALA A 121 -0.15 50.52 -65.10
CA ALA A 121 -0.38 50.75 -63.67
C ALA A 121 -0.20 52.23 -63.23
N SER A 122 -0.40 53.18 -64.15
CA SER A 122 -0.47 54.60 -63.82
C SER A 122 -1.90 54.98 -63.42
N PRO A 123 -2.10 55.67 -62.28
CA PRO A 123 -3.43 56.07 -61.82
C PRO A 123 -4.02 57.10 -62.78
N LEU A 124 -5.29 56.91 -63.12
CA LEU A 124 -6.09 57.82 -63.95
C LEU A 124 -7.12 58.58 -63.11
N LEU A 125 -7.76 57.89 -62.17
CA LEU A 125 -8.74 58.48 -61.26
C LEU A 125 -8.72 57.72 -59.92
N ARG A 126 -8.82 58.43 -58.80
CA ARG A 126 -9.03 57.85 -57.47
C ARG A 126 -10.18 58.57 -56.79
N VAL A 127 -11.13 57.81 -56.27
CA VAL A 127 -12.24 58.31 -55.45
C VAL A 127 -12.21 57.57 -54.13
N ASN A 128 -12.24 58.30 -53.02
CA ASN A 128 -12.26 57.73 -51.66
C ASN A 128 -13.64 57.97 -51.06
N SER A 129 -14.08 57.05 -50.19
CA SER A 129 -15.37 57.17 -49.51
C SER A 129 -15.34 58.30 -48.47
N GLN A 130 -16.43 59.07 -48.38
CA GLN A 130 -16.56 60.20 -47.45
C GLN A 130 -17.08 59.78 -46.06
N THR A 131 -17.56 58.54 -45.90
CA THR A 131 -18.20 58.05 -44.67
C THR A 131 -17.22 57.65 -43.57
N ILE A 132 -15.92 57.58 -43.87
CA ILE A 132 -14.87 57.25 -42.91
C ILE A 132 -13.92 58.45 -42.85
N SER A 133 -13.68 59.01 -41.66
CA SER A 133 -12.74 60.12 -41.50
C SER A 133 -11.41 59.75 -42.18
N ASN A 134 -10.89 60.61 -43.07
CA ASN A 134 -9.67 60.34 -43.85
C ASN A 134 -8.47 59.90 -42.99
N ASP A 135 -8.43 60.28 -41.71
CA ASP A 135 -7.39 59.87 -40.77
C ASP A 135 -7.46 58.40 -40.31
N ASN A 136 -8.58 57.70 -40.57
CA ASN A 136 -8.83 56.31 -40.13
C ASN A 136 -9.01 55.32 -41.30
N LEU A 137 -8.97 55.78 -42.55
CA LEU A 137 -8.93 54.88 -43.70
C LEU A 137 -7.52 54.27 -43.78
N PRO A 138 -7.37 52.93 -43.79
CA PRO A 138 -6.11 52.33 -44.20
C PRO A 138 -5.72 52.94 -45.56
N PHE A 139 -4.43 53.14 -45.85
CA PHE A 139 -3.88 53.60 -47.14
C PHE A 139 -4.46 54.90 -47.78
N ALA A 140 -5.30 55.69 -47.09
CA ALA A 140 -5.89 56.92 -47.64
C ALA A 140 -4.84 57.95 -48.08
N ASN A 141 -3.74 58.05 -47.32
CA ASN A 141 -2.61 58.93 -47.61
C ASN A 141 -1.48 58.25 -48.42
N THR A 142 -1.64 56.97 -48.78
CA THR A 142 -0.63 56.23 -49.56
C THR A 142 -0.70 56.63 -51.03
N ASP A 143 0.47 56.86 -51.64
CA ASP A 143 0.58 57.23 -53.06
C ASP A 143 -0.07 56.16 -53.94
N SER A 144 -0.97 56.59 -54.82
CA SER A 144 -1.63 55.72 -55.80
C SER A 144 -0.62 54.94 -56.65
N ASN A 145 0.56 55.49 -56.95
CA ASN A 145 1.62 54.76 -57.65
C ASN A 145 2.20 53.60 -56.82
N GLN A 146 2.28 53.76 -55.50
CA GLN A 146 2.76 52.71 -54.58
C GLN A 146 1.73 51.59 -54.39
N ILE A 147 0.44 51.94 -54.38
CA ILE A 147 -0.64 50.95 -54.35
C ILE A 147 -0.68 50.18 -55.68
N LEU A 148 -0.59 50.91 -56.80
CA LEU A 148 -0.67 50.30 -58.13
C LEU A 148 0.57 49.48 -58.46
N SER A 149 1.77 49.82 -57.97
CA SER A 149 2.96 48.97 -58.14
C SER A 149 2.77 47.59 -57.48
N ARG A 150 2.19 47.54 -56.28
CA ARG A 150 1.81 46.30 -55.58
C ARG A 150 0.76 45.50 -56.36
N ILE A 151 -0.25 46.17 -56.91
CA ILE A 151 -1.30 45.53 -57.74
C ILE A 151 -0.72 45.02 -59.08
N SER A 152 0.30 45.71 -59.62
CA SER A 152 0.91 45.41 -60.91
C SER A 152 1.79 44.15 -60.90
N GLU A 153 2.19 43.65 -59.73
CA GLU A 153 2.89 42.36 -59.61
C GLU A 153 1.94 41.17 -59.84
N ASP A 154 0.63 41.35 -59.59
CA ASP A 154 -0.42 40.32 -59.70
C ASP A 154 -1.06 40.22 -61.11
N LYS A 155 -0.38 40.75 -62.13
CA LYS A 155 -0.85 41.07 -63.51
C LYS A 155 -1.62 39.99 -64.31
N LYS A 156 -1.73 38.74 -63.84
CA LYS A 156 -2.36 37.62 -64.58
C LYS A 156 -3.80 37.29 -64.19
N ASN A 157 -4.37 37.85 -63.11
CA ASN A 157 -5.69 37.45 -62.61
C ASN A 157 -6.64 38.65 -62.35
N THR A 158 -7.21 39.23 -63.41
CA THR A 158 -8.21 40.33 -63.36
C THR A 158 -9.60 39.92 -62.84
N HIS A 159 -9.68 38.79 -62.13
CA HIS A 159 -10.91 38.19 -61.63
C HIS A 159 -10.81 37.76 -60.16
N ALA A 160 -9.64 37.86 -59.53
CA ALA A 160 -9.41 37.40 -58.17
C ALA A 160 -9.56 38.54 -57.15
N VAL A 161 -10.06 38.20 -55.96
CA VAL A 161 -10.06 39.06 -54.77
C VAL A 161 -8.72 38.91 -54.06
N HIS A 162 -7.96 40.00 -53.97
CA HIS A 162 -6.64 40.06 -53.33
C HIS A 162 -6.74 40.64 -51.92
N ILE A 163 -5.90 40.18 -51.00
CA ILE A 163 -5.85 40.63 -49.61
C ILE A 163 -4.43 41.12 -49.33
N ASP A 164 -4.26 42.42 -49.10
CA ASP A 164 -2.99 43.05 -48.73
C ASP A 164 -2.97 43.35 -47.23
N LYS A 165 -2.04 42.71 -46.52
CA LYS A 165 -1.86 42.85 -45.08
C LYS A 165 -1.29 44.21 -44.69
N ASP A 166 -0.31 44.73 -45.42
CA ASP A 166 0.37 45.97 -45.02
C ASP A 166 -0.54 47.18 -45.21
N LEU A 167 -1.44 47.09 -46.19
CA LEU A 167 -2.45 48.11 -46.45
C LEU A 167 -3.76 47.87 -45.67
N ASN A 168 -3.88 46.74 -44.94
CA ASN A 168 -5.10 46.27 -44.28
C ASN A 168 -6.35 46.39 -45.17
N VAL A 169 -6.25 45.91 -46.42
CA VAL A 169 -7.37 45.93 -47.37
C VAL A 169 -7.51 44.70 -48.20
N ILE A 170 -8.75 44.51 -48.61
CA ILE A 170 -9.09 43.57 -49.65
C ILE A 170 -9.44 44.39 -50.89
N TYR A 171 -8.92 43.99 -52.04
CA TYR A 171 -9.18 44.67 -53.30
C TYR A 171 -9.51 43.70 -54.43
N LEU A 172 -10.31 44.19 -55.38
CA LEU A 172 -10.73 43.47 -56.56
C LEU A 172 -10.43 44.32 -57.78
N VAL A 173 -9.69 43.77 -58.74
CA VAL A 173 -9.39 44.44 -60.00
C VAL A 173 -10.30 43.91 -61.09
N LYS A 174 -10.94 44.80 -61.85
CA LYS A 174 -11.70 44.49 -63.05
C LYS A 174 -11.17 45.23 -64.26
N THR A 175 -11.21 44.56 -65.39
CA THR A 175 -10.92 45.17 -66.69
C THR A 175 -12.14 45.96 -67.15
N ILE A 176 -11.93 47.18 -67.62
CA ILE A 176 -12.96 48.01 -68.22
C ILE A 176 -12.76 47.95 -69.75
N PRO A 177 -13.63 47.26 -70.50
CA PRO A 177 -13.56 47.23 -71.96
C PRO A 177 -14.08 48.54 -72.57
N ASP A 178 -13.43 49.03 -73.64
CA ASP A 178 -13.92 50.15 -74.44
C ASP A 178 -15.06 49.75 -75.39
N SER A 179 -15.62 50.71 -76.12
CA SER A 179 -16.74 50.54 -77.05
C SER A 179 -16.46 49.55 -78.20
N PHE A 180 -15.18 49.22 -78.46
CA PHE A 180 -14.73 48.28 -79.49
C PHE A 180 -14.19 46.96 -78.90
N GLY A 181 -14.24 46.79 -77.58
CA GLY A 181 -13.77 45.59 -76.87
C GLY A 181 -12.27 45.57 -76.57
N ASN A 182 -11.55 46.65 -76.82
CA ASN A 182 -10.15 46.81 -76.42
C ASN A 182 -10.06 47.23 -74.94
N SER A 183 -9.03 46.80 -74.22
CA SER A 183 -8.95 47.02 -72.78
C SER A 183 -7.65 47.67 -72.32
N ASP A 184 -7.61 49.00 -72.32
CA ASP A 184 -6.47 49.78 -71.79
C ASP A 184 -6.67 50.31 -70.37
N LYS A 185 -7.88 50.15 -69.80
CA LYS A 185 -8.23 50.67 -68.46
C LYS A 185 -8.69 49.55 -67.53
N ARG A 186 -8.35 49.69 -66.26
CA ARG A 186 -8.72 48.78 -65.17
C ARG A 186 -9.24 49.59 -63.99
N ILE A 187 -10.10 48.99 -63.20
CA ILE A 187 -10.66 49.55 -61.98
C ILE A 187 -10.39 48.62 -60.81
N ALA A 188 -9.85 49.18 -59.73
CA ALA A 188 -9.64 48.49 -58.47
C ALA A 188 -10.64 49.00 -57.44
N PHE A 189 -11.45 48.10 -56.90
CA PHE A 189 -12.36 48.34 -55.78
C PHE A 189 -11.67 47.91 -54.50
N PHE A 190 -11.60 48.78 -53.50
CA PHE A 190 -10.99 48.50 -52.20
C PHE A 190 -12.06 48.48 -51.10
N PHE A 191 -11.96 47.52 -50.20
CA PHE A 191 -12.87 47.39 -49.07
C PHE A 191 -12.15 46.96 -47.78
N ALA A 192 -12.74 47.36 -46.65
CA ALA A 192 -12.26 47.05 -45.32
C ALA A 192 -12.47 45.55 -45.03
N PRO A 193 -11.43 44.80 -44.61
CA PRO A 193 -11.58 43.42 -44.17
C PRO A 193 -12.63 43.29 -43.06
N GLU A 194 -12.72 44.27 -42.16
CA GLU A 194 -13.62 44.30 -41.00
C GLU A 194 -15.09 44.17 -41.40
N LEU A 195 -15.48 44.66 -42.58
CA LEU A 195 -16.86 44.57 -43.08
C LEU A 195 -17.25 43.14 -43.46
N LEU A 196 -16.31 42.37 -44.02
CA LEU A 196 -16.55 40.96 -44.35
C LEU A 196 -16.44 40.04 -43.15
N PHE A 197 -15.68 40.44 -42.13
CA PHE A 197 -15.40 39.61 -40.97
C PHE A 197 -16.19 39.98 -39.71
N LYS A 198 -17.06 41.00 -39.77
CA LYS A 198 -17.87 41.49 -38.63
C LYS A 198 -18.69 40.39 -37.94
N HIS A 199 -19.06 39.35 -38.67
CA HIS A 199 -19.87 38.24 -38.18
C HIS A 199 -19.04 37.04 -37.69
N LEU A 200 -17.72 37.06 -37.87
CA LEU A 200 -16.87 35.98 -37.40
C LEU A 200 -16.56 36.11 -35.90
N PRO A 201 -16.56 34.99 -35.15
CA PRO A 201 -16.13 35.00 -33.75
C PRO A 201 -14.67 35.43 -33.58
N LYS A 202 -14.33 35.96 -32.41
CA LYS A 202 -12.99 36.54 -32.11
C LYS A 202 -11.82 35.59 -32.29
N ASN A 203 -12.05 34.28 -32.18
CA ASN A 203 -11.04 33.24 -32.37
C ASN A 203 -10.81 32.87 -33.84
N TYR A 204 -11.39 33.61 -34.80
CA TYR A 204 -11.17 33.40 -36.24
C TYR A 204 -10.14 34.37 -36.82
N GLY A 205 -9.46 33.90 -37.85
CA GLY A 205 -8.44 34.66 -38.55
C GLY A 205 -8.12 34.10 -39.92
N PHE A 206 -7.39 34.89 -40.69
CA PHE A 206 -7.04 34.65 -42.06
C PHE A 206 -5.53 34.43 -42.19
N ILE A 207 -5.11 33.33 -42.79
CA ILE A 207 -3.70 32.95 -42.87
C ILE A 207 -3.27 32.62 -44.30
N HIS A 208 -2.01 32.94 -44.61
CA HIS A 208 -1.38 32.58 -45.87
C HIS A 208 -0.63 31.24 -45.76
N GLU A 209 -0.43 30.53 -46.87
CA GLU A 209 0.37 29.29 -46.97
C GLU A 209 1.79 29.43 -46.40
N SER A 210 2.34 30.64 -46.43
CA SER A 210 3.65 30.99 -45.88
C SER A 210 3.67 31.17 -44.35
N SER A 211 2.59 30.77 -43.66
CA SER A 211 2.49 30.68 -42.20
C SER A 211 2.46 32.02 -41.47
N LYS A 212 2.18 33.11 -42.20
CA LYS A 212 1.95 34.44 -41.62
C LYS A 212 0.44 34.67 -41.52
N PRO A 213 -0.08 35.05 -40.35
CA PRO A 213 -1.43 35.58 -40.25
C PRO A 213 -1.49 36.85 -41.08
N LEU A 214 -2.45 36.89 -42.00
CA LEU A 214 -2.74 38.05 -42.81
C LEU A 214 -3.64 39.01 -42.07
N TRP A 215 -4.60 38.47 -41.31
CA TRP A 215 -5.56 39.24 -40.53
C TRP A 215 -6.17 38.34 -39.43
N SER A 216 -6.63 38.90 -38.33
CA SER A 216 -7.40 38.18 -37.29
C SER A 216 -8.41 39.12 -36.65
N VAL A 217 -9.55 38.59 -36.20
CA VAL A 217 -10.56 39.38 -35.48
C VAL A 217 -9.97 39.98 -34.19
N ASP A 218 -9.05 39.24 -33.55
CA ASP A 218 -8.29 39.71 -32.38
C ASP A 218 -6.80 39.33 -32.52
N GLU A 219 -5.96 40.34 -32.77
CA GLU A 219 -4.51 40.17 -32.94
C GLU A 219 -3.79 39.74 -31.66
N THR A 220 -4.42 39.87 -30.49
CA THR A 220 -3.82 39.45 -29.21
C THR A 220 -3.84 37.94 -29.03
N ILE A 221 -4.79 37.26 -29.70
CA ILE A 221 -5.05 35.83 -29.53
C ILE A 221 -4.30 35.00 -30.60
N PHE A 222 -4.11 35.55 -31.81
CA PHE A 222 -3.44 34.84 -32.89
C PHE A 222 -1.92 34.89 -32.81
N PRO A 223 -1.21 33.77 -33.07
CA PRO A 223 0.25 33.74 -33.03
C PRO A 223 0.86 34.57 -34.15
N LYS A 224 1.76 35.51 -33.82
CA LYS A 224 2.43 36.42 -34.79
C LYS A 224 3.14 35.69 -35.94
N LYS A 225 3.57 34.44 -35.73
CA LYS A 225 4.17 33.57 -36.75
C LYS A 225 3.86 32.10 -36.44
N LEU A 226 3.34 31.37 -37.43
CA LEU A 226 3.15 29.92 -37.29
C LEU A 226 4.47 29.20 -37.58
N LYS A 227 4.80 28.18 -36.77
CA LYS A 227 6.05 27.41 -36.88
C LYS A 227 6.09 26.46 -38.10
N TYR A 228 4.93 26.20 -38.73
CA TYR A 228 4.77 25.17 -39.75
C TYR A 228 4.09 25.73 -41.00
N LYS A 229 4.56 25.33 -42.19
CA LYS A 229 3.92 25.59 -43.48
C LYS A 229 2.63 24.80 -43.61
N ILE A 230 1.60 25.44 -44.17
CA ILE A 230 0.31 24.80 -44.44
C ILE A 230 0.34 24.27 -45.87
N ASN A 231 0.09 22.97 -46.02
CA ASN A 231 0.16 22.26 -47.30
C ASN A 231 -1.07 21.39 -47.59
N THR A 232 -2.08 21.42 -46.73
CA THR A 232 -3.32 20.65 -46.88
C THR A 232 -4.52 21.59 -47.01
N LEU A 233 -5.54 21.19 -47.78
CA LEU A 233 -6.75 21.98 -47.99
C LEU A 233 -7.59 22.17 -46.72
N LEU A 234 -7.48 21.24 -45.78
CA LEU A 234 -8.19 21.25 -44.50
C LEU A 234 -7.30 20.58 -43.47
N GLY A 235 -7.18 21.15 -42.28
CA GLY A 235 -6.32 20.56 -41.27
C GLY A 235 -6.36 21.20 -39.91
N ARG A 236 -5.56 20.60 -39.03
CA ARG A 236 -5.31 21.04 -37.65
C ARG A 236 -3.81 21.10 -37.45
N THR A 237 -3.32 22.14 -36.79
CA THR A 237 -1.94 22.22 -36.31
C THR A 237 -1.91 22.59 -34.84
N ARG A 238 -1.03 21.94 -34.08
CA ARG A 238 -0.92 22.14 -32.63
C ARG A 238 -0.04 23.35 -32.36
N LEU A 239 -0.55 24.30 -31.58
CA LEU A 239 0.20 25.49 -31.15
C LEU A 239 0.79 25.29 -29.75
N SER A 240 0.01 24.68 -28.85
CA SER A 240 0.41 24.35 -27.48
C SER A 240 -0.22 23.02 -27.06
N ASP A 241 -0.14 22.67 -25.78
CA ASP A 241 -0.81 21.48 -25.24
C ASP A 241 -2.34 21.55 -25.26
N THR A 242 -2.89 22.75 -25.20
CA THR A 242 -4.34 22.98 -25.10
C THR A 242 -4.88 23.73 -26.31
N THR A 243 -4.03 24.42 -27.07
CA THR A 243 -4.46 25.24 -28.19
C THR A 243 -4.04 24.61 -29.51
N SER A 244 -5.02 24.44 -30.41
CA SER A 244 -4.80 24.02 -31.79
C SER A 244 -5.37 25.06 -32.74
N LEU A 245 -4.69 25.29 -33.87
CA LEU A 245 -5.22 26.05 -34.97
C LEU A 245 -5.88 25.09 -35.97
N ILE A 246 -7.14 25.32 -36.28
CA ILE A 246 -7.86 24.62 -37.35
C ILE A 246 -7.97 25.54 -38.56
N TYR A 247 -7.89 25.00 -39.77
CA TYR A 247 -7.88 25.80 -41.00
C TYR A 247 -8.52 25.10 -42.19
N SER A 248 -9.08 25.89 -43.11
CA SER A 248 -9.71 25.45 -44.36
C SER A 248 -9.32 26.40 -45.51
N ALA A 249 -8.80 25.86 -46.60
CA ALA A 249 -8.37 26.60 -47.79
C ALA A 249 -9.57 27.21 -48.50
N LEU A 250 -9.44 28.43 -49.01
CA LEU A 250 -10.50 29.08 -49.78
C LEU A 250 -10.52 28.58 -51.24
N SER A 251 -11.72 28.38 -51.76
CA SER A 251 -11.96 27.97 -53.14
C SER A 251 -11.52 29.06 -54.13
N GLY A 252 -10.95 28.66 -55.27
CA GLY A 252 -10.63 29.56 -56.38
C GLY A 252 -9.42 30.50 -56.22
N LYS A 253 -8.70 30.48 -55.09
CA LYS A 253 -7.55 31.38 -54.81
C LYS A 253 -6.19 30.67 -54.75
N ASN A 254 -5.85 29.86 -55.76
CA ASN A 254 -4.59 29.10 -55.87
C ASN A 254 -4.19 28.30 -54.61
N ASN A 255 -5.13 28.00 -53.71
CA ASN A 255 -4.91 27.34 -52.41
C ASN A 255 -3.89 28.02 -51.48
N LYS A 256 -3.68 29.34 -51.64
CA LYS A 256 -2.68 30.08 -50.86
C LYS A 256 -3.22 30.71 -49.57
N TYR A 257 -4.54 30.74 -49.43
CA TYR A 257 -5.23 31.47 -48.38
C TYR A 257 -6.23 30.57 -47.65
N TYR A 258 -6.28 30.72 -46.32
CA TYR A 258 -7.05 29.85 -45.45
C TYR A 258 -7.84 30.68 -44.44
N LEU A 259 -9.09 30.29 -44.22
CA LEU A 259 -9.82 30.68 -43.02
C LEU A 259 -9.39 29.76 -41.88
N SER A 260 -9.13 30.32 -40.71
CA SER A 260 -8.64 29.58 -39.56
C SER A 260 -9.35 29.98 -38.28
N ALA A 261 -9.40 29.06 -37.32
CA ALA A 261 -9.92 29.30 -35.98
C ALA A 261 -9.02 28.68 -34.92
N LEU A 262 -8.96 29.30 -33.74
CA LEU A 262 -8.28 28.75 -32.57
C LEU A 262 -9.24 27.89 -31.75
N LEU A 263 -8.81 26.66 -31.51
CA LEU A 263 -9.48 25.68 -30.67
C LEU A 263 -8.73 25.58 -29.34
N ASP A 264 -9.36 25.98 -28.24
CA ASP A 264 -8.83 25.82 -26.89
C ASP A 264 -9.48 24.63 -26.18
N THR A 265 -8.66 23.71 -25.69
CA THR A 265 -9.06 22.52 -24.93
C THR A 265 -8.54 22.59 -23.49
N SER A 266 -8.24 23.79 -22.98
CA SER A 266 -7.76 24.03 -21.61
C SER A 266 -8.76 23.53 -20.58
N GLU A 267 -10.04 23.87 -20.73
CA GLU A 267 -11.13 23.41 -19.85
C GLU A 267 -11.24 21.88 -19.82
N LEU A 268 -11.14 21.23 -20.98
CA LEU A 268 -11.17 19.77 -21.09
C LEU A 268 -9.99 19.12 -20.36
N LYS A 269 -8.79 19.72 -20.46
CA LYS A 269 -7.58 19.22 -19.79
C LYS A 269 -7.68 19.40 -18.27
N THR A 270 -8.22 20.52 -17.83
CA THR A 270 -8.50 20.83 -16.42
C THR A 270 -9.52 19.85 -15.84
N SER A 271 -10.62 19.60 -16.55
CA SER A 271 -11.64 18.61 -16.15
C SER A 271 -11.08 17.20 -16.04
N LEU A 272 -10.27 16.76 -17.02
CA LEU A 272 -9.57 15.47 -16.96
C LEU A 272 -8.70 15.35 -15.71
N PHE A 273 -7.94 16.39 -15.39
CA PHE A 273 -7.04 16.42 -14.23
C PHE A 273 -7.83 16.26 -12.92
N TYR A 274 -8.88 17.06 -12.72
CA TYR A 274 -9.72 16.96 -11.51
C TYR A 274 -10.41 15.60 -11.38
N ASN A 275 -11.00 15.08 -12.47
CA ASN A 275 -11.65 13.77 -12.46
C ASN A 275 -10.67 12.63 -12.16
N THR A 276 -9.43 12.73 -12.66
CA THR A 276 -8.36 11.76 -12.36
C THR A 276 -8.01 11.79 -10.87
N ILE A 277 -7.80 12.99 -10.30
CA ILE A 277 -7.50 13.14 -8.86
C ILE A 277 -8.63 12.59 -8.00
N ILE A 278 -9.88 12.95 -8.29
CA ILE A 278 -11.05 12.49 -7.54
C ILE A 278 -11.16 10.96 -7.61
N SER A 279 -10.98 10.37 -8.80
CA SER A 279 -11.04 8.92 -8.98
C SER A 279 -9.96 8.19 -8.17
N VAL A 280 -8.72 8.72 -8.16
CA VAL A 280 -7.62 8.18 -7.35
C VAL A 280 -7.89 8.34 -5.86
N ALA A 281 -8.46 9.47 -5.43
CA ALA A 281 -8.79 9.72 -4.02
C ALA A 281 -9.88 8.77 -3.50
N ILE A 282 -10.98 8.61 -4.25
CA ILE A 282 -12.09 7.68 -3.90
C ILE A 282 -11.58 6.25 -3.79
N PHE A 283 -10.77 5.82 -4.76
CA PHE A 283 -10.22 4.46 -4.74
C PHE A 283 -9.22 4.26 -3.60
N SER A 284 -8.37 5.24 -3.32
CA SER A 284 -7.44 5.17 -2.18
C SER A 284 -8.19 5.04 -0.86
N LEU A 285 -9.29 5.79 -0.69
CA LEU A 285 -10.17 5.67 0.48
C LEU A 285 -10.76 4.26 0.59
N PHE A 286 -11.36 3.74 -0.50
CA PHE A 286 -11.94 2.41 -0.54
C PHE A 286 -10.90 1.30 -0.24
N PHE A 287 -9.71 1.43 -0.81
CA PHE A 287 -8.59 0.52 -0.59
C PHE A 287 -8.13 0.52 0.88
N SER A 288 -8.00 1.70 1.49
CA SER A 288 -7.69 1.84 2.92
C SER A 288 -8.75 1.19 3.81
N VAL A 289 -10.04 1.33 3.48
CA VAL A 289 -11.12 0.66 4.21
C VAL A 289 -11.01 -0.86 4.12
N ILE A 290 -10.71 -1.42 2.94
CA ILE A 290 -10.48 -2.87 2.79
C ILE A 290 -9.30 -3.33 3.63
N LEU A 291 -8.17 -2.61 3.58
CA LEU A 291 -7.00 -2.96 4.39
C LEU A 291 -7.31 -2.91 5.89
N PHE A 292 -8.05 -1.90 6.33
CA PHE A 292 -8.49 -1.76 7.72
C PHE A 292 -9.37 -2.93 8.17
N LEU A 293 -10.38 -3.31 7.36
CA LEU A 293 -11.25 -4.45 7.67
C LEU A 293 -10.47 -5.77 7.79
N ILE A 294 -9.46 -5.95 6.96
CA ILE A 294 -8.62 -7.15 6.97
C ILE A 294 -7.69 -7.16 8.18
N TYR A 295 -7.07 -6.02 8.48
CA TYR A 295 -6.27 -5.84 9.69
C TYR A 295 -7.10 -6.16 10.94
N PHE A 296 -8.28 -5.56 11.06
CA PHE A 296 -9.19 -5.79 12.17
C PHE A 296 -9.62 -7.27 12.28
N ARG A 297 -9.97 -7.90 11.16
CA ARG A 297 -10.29 -9.35 11.14
C ARG A 297 -9.12 -10.20 11.61
N ASN A 298 -7.89 -9.89 11.21
CA ASN A 298 -6.71 -10.64 11.63
C ASN A 298 -6.47 -10.52 13.14
N ILE A 299 -6.67 -9.33 13.72
CA ILE A 299 -6.61 -9.14 15.19
C ILE A 299 -7.64 -10.02 15.88
N GLN A 300 -8.89 -10.02 15.41
CA GLN A 300 -9.96 -10.83 15.99
C GLN A 300 -9.66 -12.34 15.91
N ILE A 301 -9.12 -12.80 14.78
CA ILE A 301 -8.73 -14.21 14.61
C ILE A 301 -7.60 -14.57 15.58
N SER A 302 -6.59 -13.72 15.73
CA SER A 302 -5.51 -13.95 16.69
C SER A 302 -6.02 -14.03 18.13
N GLN A 303 -6.89 -13.10 18.53
CA GLN A 303 -7.52 -13.12 19.85
C GLN A 303 -8.36 -14.38 20.08
N LEU A 304 -9.08 -14.83 19.05
CA LEU A 304 -9.86 -16.07 19.11
C LEU A 304 -8.97 -17.29 19.31
N ILE A 305 -7.86 -17.39 18.57
CA ILE A 305 -6.89 -18.48 18.69
C ILE A 305 -6.28 -18.51 20.09
N GLU A 306 -5.86 -17.36 20.62
CA GLU A 306 -5.26 -17.30 21.96
C GLU A 306 -6.29 -17.63 23.05
N THR A 307 -7.53 -17.15 22.92
CA THR A 307 -8.63 -17.51 23.85
C THR A 307 -8.93 -19.02 23.81
N GLN A 308 -8.91 -19.63 22.61
CA GLN A 308 -9.09 -21.07 22.45
C GLN A 308 -7.95 -21.85 23.13
N LYS A 309 -6.69 -21.47 22.91
CA LYS A 309 -5.54 -22.09 23.57
C LYS A 309 -5.64 -21.99 25.09
N ALA A 310 -5.96 -20.80 25.62
CA ALA A 310 -6.14 -20.60 27.06
C ALA A 310 -7.25 -21.48 27.63
N THR A 311 -8.35 -21.64 26.89
CA THR A 311 -9.45 -22.54 27.28
C THR A 311 -9.00 -23.99 27.33
N VAL A 312 -8.25 -24.46 26.31
CA VAL A 312 -7.71 -25.82 26.27
C VAL A 312 -6.77 -26.09 27.44
N VAL A 313 -5.84 -25.17 27.72
CA VAL A 313 -4.93 -25.27 28.88
C VAL A 313 -5.70 -25.30 30.19
N CYS A 314 -6.74 -24.46 30.35
CA CYS A 314 -7.59 -24.46 31.54
C CYS A 314 -8.31 -25.79 31.75
N LEU A 315 -8.86 -26.39 30.69
CA LEU A 315 -9.52 -27.70 30.76
C LEU A 315 -8.54 -28.84 31.06
N ALA A 316 -7.33 -28.78 30.52
CA ALA A 316 -6.29 -29.73 30.85
C ALA A 316 -5.84 -29.62 32.31
N ASN A 317 -5.60 -28.40 32.81
CA ASN A 317 -5.32 -28.17 34.23
C ASN A 317 -6.43 -28.74 35.12
N LEU A 318 -7.70 -28.60 34.72
CA LEU A 318 -8.83 -29.18 35.46
C LEU A 318 -8.79 -30.71 35.51
N ALA A 319 -8.33 -31.36 34.44
CA ALA A 319 -8.11 -32.80 34.43
C ALA A 319 -6.95 -33.21 35.34
N GLU A 320 -5.86 -32.43 35.35
CA GLU A 320 -4.71 -32.67 36.25
C GLU A 320 -5.05 -32.43 37.71
N PHE A 321 -5.92 -31.48 38.07
CA PHE A 321 -6.40 -31.30 39.45
C PHE A 321 -7.05 -32.55 40.06
N LYS A 322 -7.45 -33.51 39.22
CA LYS A 322 -7.98 -34.80 39.67
C LYS A 322 -6.86 -35.75 40.12
N ASP A 323 -5.67 -35.58 39.56
CA ASP A 323 -4.42 -36.24 39.93
C ASP A 323 -3.62 -35.34 40.90
N ASN A 324 -2.59 -35.86 41.57
CA ASN A 324 -1.71 -35.04 42.43
C ASN A 324 -0.67 -34.24 41.62
N GLU A 325 -0.90 -34.08 40.31
CA GLU A 325 -0.01 -33.36 39.40
C GLU A 325 -0.37 -31.87 39.35
N THR A 326 0.63 -31.03 39.12
CA THR A 326 0.52 -29.57 39.32
C THR A 326 0.50 -28.86 37.97
N ALA A 327 -0.06 -27.64 37.90
CA ALA A 327 -0.04 -26.84 36.67
C ALA A 327 1.39 -26.60 36.13
N ASP A 328 2.41 -26.64 37.02
CA ASP A 328 3.82 -26.50 36.64
C ASP A 328 4.35 -27.72 35.87
N HIS A 329 3.81 -28.92 36.11
CA HIS A 329 4.15 -30.11 35.31
C HIS A 329 3.82 -29.86 33.83
N LEU A 330 2.63 -29.32 33.54
CA LEU A 330 2.20 -29.03 32.17
C LEU A 330 3.10 -27.98 31.50
N GLU A 331 3.54 -26.96 32.24
CA GLU A 331 4.49 -25.97 31.72
C GLU A 331 5.88 -26.58 31.47
N ARG A 332 6.42 -27.34 32.42
CA ARG A 332 7.74 -27.98 32.28
C ARG A 332 7.76 -28.93 31.08
N THR A 333 6.78 -29.83 30.96
CA THR A 333 6.73 -30.80 29.87
C THR A 333 6.51 -30.15 28.51
N ARG A 334 5.71 -29.08 28.43
CA ARG A 334 5.60 -28.21 27.24
C ARG A 334 6.96 -27.66 26.80
N HIS A 335 7.75 -27.14 27.75
CA HIS A 335 9.08 -26.60 27.47
C HIS A 335 10.07 -27.69 27.05
N TYR A 336 10.08 -28.85 27.72
CA TYR A 336 10.91 -30.00 27.36
C TYR A 336 10.62 -30.49 25.94
N GLY A 337 9.35 -30.73 25.60
CA GLY A 337 8.95 -31.25 24.30
C GLY A 337 9.29 -30.29 23.16
N THR A 338 9.07 -28.99 23.38
CA THR A 338 9.44 -27.93 22.41
C THR A 338 10.95 -27.87 22.18
N LEU A 339 11.74 -27.99 23.26
CA LEU A 339 13.20 -27.99 23.19
C LEU A 339 13.73 -29.19 22.38
N LEU A 340 13.26 -30.39 22.68
CA LEU A 340 13.67 -31.60 21.95
C LEU A 340 13.26 -31.54 20.48
N ALA A 341 12.03 -31.15 20.17
CA ALA A 341 11.56 -31.03 18.79
C ALA A 341 12.38 -30.01 17.98
N LYS A 342 12.72 -28.86 18.60
CA LYS A 342 13.57 -27.83 17.97
C LYS A 342 14.96 -28.36 17.66
N LYS A 343 15.52 -29.17 18.56
CA LYS A 343 16.83 -29.78 18.38
C LYS A 343 16.81 -30.87 17.33
N LEU A 344 15.85 -31.79 17.37
CA LEU A 344 15.63 -32.80 16.35
C LEU A 344 15.53 -32.19 14.94
N LYS A 345 14.82 -31.05 14.78
CA LYS A 345 14.68 -30.37 13.48
C LYS A 345 16.02 -29.97 12.84
N SER A 346 17.06 -29.76 13.64
CA SER A 346 18.40 -29.43 13.13
C SER A 346 19.09 -30.61 12.43
N LEU A 347 18.64 -31.84 12.70
CA LEU A 347 19.11 -33.04 12.04
C LEU A 347 18.51 -33.15 10.61
N PRO A 348 19.30 -33.53 9.59
CA PRO A 348 18.84 -33.63 8.21
C PRO A 348 17.60 -34.52 8.02
N GLU A 349 17.52 -35.62 8.77
CA GLU A 349 16.43 -36.60 8.67
C GLU A 349 15.07 -36.04 9.13
N TYR A 350 15.08 -35.15 10.13
CA TYR A 350 13.87 -34.59 10.75
C TYR A 350 13.49 -33.22 10.17
N LYS A 351 14.36 -32.60 9.37
CA LYS A 351 14.12 -31.28 8.77
C LYS A 351 12.81 -31.19 7.98
N HIS A 352 12.43 -32.28 7.31
CA HIS A 352 11.18 -32.38 6.55
C HIS A 352 10.00 -32.93 7.36
N LYS A 353 10.26 -33.61 8.49
CA LYS A 353 9.25 -34.14 9.41
C LYS A 353 8.73 -33.05 10.37
N ILE A 354 9.60 -32.11 10.78
CA ILE A 354 9.29 -31.06 11.77
C ILE A 354 9.13 -29.70 11.06
N SER A 355 7.89 -29.35 10.75
CA SER A 355 7.54 -28.05 10.13
C SER A 355 7.67 -26.88 11.13
N LYS A 356 7.36 -25.65 10.70
CA LYS A 356 7.24 -24.53 11.65
C LYS A 356 5.99 -24.71 12.52
N GLU A 357 4.87 -25.06 11.90
CA GLU A 357 3.58 -25.30 12.55
C GLU A 357 3.66 -26.41 13.60
N TYR A 358 4.46 -27.46 13.35
CA TYR A 358 4.72 -28.52 14.32
C TYR A 358 5.39 -27.95 15.59
N LEU A 359 6.43 -27.12 15.44
CA LEU A 359 7.12 -26.51 16.58
C LEU A 359 6.23 -25.52 17.33
N ASP A 360 5.43 -24.75 16.61
CA ASP A 360 4.51 -23.77 17.19
C ASP A 360 3.39 -24.45 18.02
N ASN A 361 3.08 -25.73 17.73
CA ASN A 361 1.96 -26.45 18.35
C ASN A 361 2.36 -27.57 19.33
N ILE A 362 3.49 -28.26 19.15
CA ILE A 362 3.82 -29.47 19.94
C ILE A 362 3.75 -29.24 21.46
N GLY A 363 4.25 -28.10 21.94
CA GLY A 363 4.22 -27.77 23.35
C GLY A 363 2.80 -27.47 23.88
N PHE A 364 1.92 -26.88 23.07
CA PHE A 364 0.52 -26.70 23.49
C PHE A 364 -0.27 -27.99 23.39
N ALA A 365 0.01 -28.79 22.35
CA ALA A 365 -0.67 -30.04 22.09
C ALA A 365 -0.45 -31.06 23.22
N SER A 366 0.72 -31.01 23.85
CA SER A 366 1.10 -31.92 24.93
C SER A 366 0.39 -31.71 26.25
N VAL A 367 -0.17 -30.52 26.46
CA VAL A 367 -0.95 -30.23 27.67
C VAL A 367 -2.16 -31.18 27.79
N LEU A 368 -2.58 -31.80 26.68
CA LEU A 368 -3.65 -32.78 26.63
C LEU A 368 -3.21 -34.24 26.81
N HIS A 369 -1.94 -34.53 27.09
CA HIS A 369 -1.44 -35.92 27.12
C HIS A 369 -2.23 -36.80 28.13
N ASP A 370 -2.62 -36.21 29.25
CA ASP A 370 -3.31 -36.90 30.34
C ASP A 370 -4.79 -36.50 30.50
N ILE A 371 -5.39 -35.86 29.48
CA ILE A 371 -6.81 -35.44 29.49
C ILE A 371 -7.77 -36.61 29.77
N GLY A 372 -7.38 -37.83 29.43
CA GLY A 372 -8.18 -39.04 29.67
C GLY A 372 -8.28 -39.47 31.13
N LYS A 373 -7.46 -38.93 32.06
CA LYS A 373 -7.55 -39.22 33.50
C LYS A 373 -8.91 -38.85 34.09
N VAL A 374 -9.66 -37.95 33.44
CA VAL A 374 -11.05 -37.63 33.79
C VAL A 374 -11.96 -38.86 33.82
N GLY A 375 -11.69 -39.87 33.00
CA GLY A 375 -12.43 -41.13 32.94
C GLY A 375 -12.00 -42.19 33.96
N ILE A 376 -10.91 -41.97 34.69
CA ILE A 376 -10.36 -42.96 35.66
C ILE A 376 -11.07 -42.82 37.02
N PRO A 377 -11.49 -43.91 37.69
CA PRO A 377 -12.08 -43.83 39.03
C PRO A 377 -11.14 -43.23 40.07
N ASP A 378 -11.65 -42.34 40.93
CA ASP A 378 -10.88 -41.66 41.99
C ASP A 378 -10.20 -42.65 42.95
N GLU A 379 -10.85 -43.78 43.26
CA GLU A 379 -10.30 -44.83 44.14
C GLU A 379 -9.00 -45.43 43.60
N VAL A 380 -8.84 -45.45 42.27
CA VAL A 380 -7.64 -45.93 41.59
C VAL A 380 -6.63 -44.79 41.42
N LEU A 381 -7.08 -43.63 40.95
CA LEU A 381 -6.21 -42.48 40.65
C LEU A 381 -5.56 -41.89 41.91
N LYS A 382 -6.32 -41.74 43.00
CA LYS A 382 -5.87 -41.10 44.25
C LYS A 382 -5.33 -42.10 45.29
N LYS A 383 -5.12 -43.36 44.92
CA LYS A 383 -4.81 -44.44 45.85
C LYS A 383 -3.50 -44.19 46.64
N PRO A 384 -3.55 -44.31 47.98
CA PRO A 384 -2.56 -44.66 49.00
C PRO A 384 -1.22 -45.36 48.74
N GLY A 385 -0.79 -45.65 47.52
CA GLY A 385 0.42 -46.44 47.28
C GLY A 385 0.44 -47.13 45.93
N LYS A 386 1.17 -48.25 45.85
CA LYS A 386 1.32 -49.00 44.59
C LYS A 386 -0.01 -49.58 44.12
N LEU A 387 -0.25 -49.47 42.82
CA LEU A 387 -1.36 -50.11 42.14
C LEU A 387 -1.11 -51.62 42.02
N ASN A 388 -2.15 -52.42 42.21
CA ASN A 388 -2.13 -53.83 41.85
C ASN A 388 -2.31 -53.98 40.33
N THR A 389 -2.17 -55.21 39.80
CA THR A 389 -2.26 -55.47 38.36
C THR A 389 -3.60 -55.03 37.76
N VAL A 390 -4.72 -55.26 38.46
CA VAL A 390 -6.06 -54.89 37.98
C VAL A 390 -6.23 -53.38 37.94
N GLU A 391 -5.79 -52.69 38.99
CA GLU A 391 -5.80 -51.23 39.08
C GLU A 391 -4.89 -50.59 38.02
N PHE A 392 -3.74 -51.20 37.74
CA PHE A 392 -2.83 -50.74 36.69
C PHE A 392 -3.47 -50.86 35.30
N GLU A 393 -4.17 -51.97 35.00
CA GLU A 393 -4.95 -52.09 33.75
C GLU A 393 -6.05 -51.03 33.65
N ILE A 394 -6.66 -50.62 34.78
CA ILE A 394 -7.63 -49.53 34.79
C ILE A 394 -6.96 -48.20 34.44
N ILE A 395 -5.81 -47.87 35.04
CA ILE A 395 -5.09 -46.61 34.76
C ILE A 395 -4.70 -46.49 33.29
N LYS A 396 -4.23 -47.56 32.65
CA LYS A 396 -3.83 -47.53 31.23
C LYS A 396 -4.92 -46.99 30.30
N ASN A 397 -6.20 -47.15 30.69
CA ASN A 397 -7.33 -46.71 29.89
C ASN A 397 -7.39 -45.18 29.69
N HIS A 398 -6.64 -44.35 30.43
CA HIS A 398 -6.64 -42.90 30.20
C HIS A 398 -6.18 -42.58 28.76
N THR A 399 -5.21 -43.31 28.21
CA THR A 399 -4.79 -43.16 26.81
C THR A 399 -5.91 -43.49 25.83
N SER A 400 -6.71 -44.52 26.13
CA SER A 400 -7.85 -44.93 25.31
C SER A 400 -9.03 -43.95 25.42
N PHE A 401 -9.30 -43.43 26.62
CA PHE A 401 -10.29 -42.37 26.81
C PHE A 401 -9.90 -41.08 26.10
N ALA A 402 -8.62 -40.69 26.16
CA ALA A 402 -8.13 -39.53 25.42
C ALA A 402 -8.25 -39.73 23.90
N LYS A 403 -7.90 -40.92 23.40
CA LYS A 403 -8.09 -41.30 22.00
C LYS A 403 -9.53 -41.15 21.56
N ASP A 404 -10.49 -41.70 22.31
CA ASP A 404 -11.91 -41.67 21.96
C ASP A 404 -12.45 -40.23 21.94
N ILE A 405 -12.11 -39.43 22.96
CA ILE A 405 -12.51 -38.01 23.05
C ILE A 405 -11.97 -37.22 21.85
N LEU A 406 -10.68 -37.36 21.53
CA LEU A 406 -10.03 -36.58 20.47
C LEU A 406 -10.45 -37.06 19.08
N GLN A 407 -10.65 -38.37 18.88
CA GLN A 407 -11.14 -38.92 17.62
C GLN A 407 -12.57 -38.45 17.31
N GLU A 408 -13.46 -38.47 18.31
CA GLU A 408 -14.84 -37.98 18.13
C GLU A 408 -14.85 -36.51 17.69
N LEU A 409 -14.01 -35.67 18.30
CA LEU A 409 -13.89 -34.25 17.94
C LEU A 409 -13.42 -34.07 16.49
N VAL A 410 -12.40 -34.81 16.08
CA VAL A 410 -11.86 -34.78 14.71
C VAL A 410 -12.94 -35.21 13.70
N ASP A 411 -13.64 -36.31 13.96
CA ASP A 411 -14.63 -36.88 13.05
C ASP A 411 -15.87 -35.98 12.93
N LYS A 412 -16.38 -35.48 14.06
CA LYS A 412 -17.60 -34.66 14.13
C LYS A 412 -17.42 -33.29 13.50
N HIS A 413 -16.27 -32.66 13.72
CA HIS A 413 -16.00 -31.30 13.25
C HIS A 413 -15.13 -31.25 11.99
N LYS A 414 -14.74 -32.41 11.44
CA LYS A 414 -13.86 -32.56 10.26
C LYS A 414 -12.59 -31.73 10.40
N ILE A 415 -11.99 -31.78 11.59
CA ILE A 415 -10.81 -30.99 11.92
C ILE A 415 -9.61 -31.61 11.21
N ASN A 416 -8.93 -30.80 10.39
CA ASN A 416 -7.68 -31.19 9.74
C ASN A 416 -6.62 -30.15 10.10
N ASP A 417 -6.24 -30.14 11.38
CA ASP A 417 -5.31 -29.20 11.98
C ASP A 417 -4.17 -29.96 12.67
N ILE A 418 -2.94 -29.46 12.54
CA ILE A 418 -1.76 -30.11 13.11
C ILE A 418 -1.83 -30.18 14.63
N PHE A 419 -2.43 -29.19 15.30
CA PHE A 419 -2.58 -29.18 16.75
C PHE A 419 -3.31 -30.42 17.24
N PHE A 420 -4.46 -30.74 16.63
CA PHE A 420 -5.26 -31.91 17.01
C PHE A 420 -4.56 -33.22 16.66
N THR A 421 -3.83 -33.27 15.55
CA THR A 421 -3.03 -34.45 15.18
C THR A 421 -1.97 -34.74 16.24
N LEU A 422 -1.23 -33.70 16.66
CA LEU A 422 -0.21 -33.82 17.70
C LEU A 422 -0.84 -34.19 19.05
N SER A 423 -1.92 -33.53 19.45
CA SER A 423 -2.61 -33.83 20.71
C SER A 423 -3.13 -35.27 20.75
N TYR A 424 -3.74 -35.73 19.66
CA TYR A 424 -4.21 -37.10 19.53
C TYR A 424 -3.06 -38.10 19.68
N ASN A 425 -1.98 -37.89 18.95
CA ASN A 425 -0.84 -38.81 18.97
C ASN A 425 -0.15 -38.84 20.33
N ILE A 426 0.07 -37.68 20.95
CA ILE A 426 0.66 -37.60 22.30
C ILE A 426 -0.26 -38.27 23.32
N ALA A 427 -1.52 -37.86 23.41
CA ALA A 427 -2.43 -38.39 24.44
C ALA A 427 -2.72 -39.89 24.29
N THR A 428 -2.71 -40.40 23.05
CA THR A 428 -2.93 -41.83 22.79
C THR A 428 -1.69 -42.67 23.02
N TYR A 429 -0.49 -42.18 22.65
CA TYR A 429 0.69 -43.04 22.51
C TYR A 429 1.89 -42.64 23.38
N HIS A 430 1.81 -41.63 24.26
CA HIS A 430 2.95 -41.21 25.09
C HIS A 430 3.45 -42.28 26.08
N HIS A 431 2.69 -43.37 26.29
CA HIS A 431 3.11 -44.54 27.07
C HIS A 431 3.53 -45.75 26.23
N GLU A 432 3.60 -45.61 24.90
CA GLU A 432 4.26 -46.60 24.06
C GLU A 432 5.77 -46.61 24.32
N LYS A 433 6.37 -47.79 24.24
CA LYS A 433 7.80 -47.99 24.49
C LYS A 433 8.49 -48.39 23.20
N TRP A 434 9.71 -47.92 23.00
CA TRP A 434 10.47 -48.18 21.77
C TRP A 434 10.56 -49.67 21.39
N ASP A 435 10.63 -50.56 22.37
CA ASP A 435 10.68 -52.02 22.19
C ASP A 435 9.32 -52.71 21.94
N GLY A 436 8.21 -51.96 21.98
CA GLY A 436 6.85 -52.49 21.81
C GLY A 436 6.20 -53.04 23.09
N SER A 437 6.86 -52.93 24.25
CA SER A 437 6.29 -53.38 25.54
C SER A 437 5.36 -52.35 26.21
N GLY A 438 5.08 -51.24 25.52
CA GLY A 438 4.20 -50.16 25.99
C GLY A 438 2.71 -50.42 25.77
N TYR A 439 1.91 -49.36 25.96
CA TYR A 439 0.45 -49.38 25.79
C TYR A 439 -0.03 -48.06 25.18
N PRO A 440 -1.23 -47.99 24.57
CA PRO A 440 -2.29 -49.01 24.51
C PRO A 440 -2.19 -50.00 23.34
N ALA A 441 -1.42 -49.72 22.30
CA ALA A 441 -1.38 -50.49 21.06
C ALA A 441 -0.14 -51.39 20.91
N GLY A 442 0.88 -51.24 21.75
CA GLY A 442 2.11 -52.03 21.69
C GLY A 442 2.94 -51.71 20.44
N LEU A 443 2.96 -50.42 20.07
CA LEU A 443 3.71 -49.94 18.92
C LEU A 443 5.21 -49.99 19.21
N ALA A 444 6.01 -50.38 18.23
CA ALA A 444 7.46 -50.47 18.35
C ALA A 444 8.19 -49.56 17.35
N GLY A 445 9.35 -49.05 17.77
CA GLY A 445 10.23 -48.23 16.96
C GLY A 445 9.55 -47.00 16.36
N GLU A 446 9.78 -46.79 15.06
CA GLU A 446 9.23 -45.64 14.32
C GLU A 446 7.72 -45.73 14.06
N SER A 447 7.07 -46.85 14.37
CA SER A 447 5.60 -46.95 14.31
C SER A 447 4.93 -46.06 15.36
N ILE A 448 5.67 -45.71 16.43
CA ILE A 448 5.24 -44.74 17.43
C ILE A 448 5.38 -43.33 16.82
N PRO A 449 4.33 -42.50 16.82
CA PRO A 449 4.41 -41.10 16.37
C PRO A 449 5.57 -40.36 17.05
N LEU A 450 6.24 -39.47 16.31
CA LEU A 450 7.46 -38.82 16.78
C LEU A 450 7.19 -37.97 18.04
N GLU A 451 6.11 -37.21 18.03
CA GLU A 451 5.63 -36.40 19.14
C GLU A 451 5.36 -37.23 20.41
N ALA A 452 4.85 -38.45 20.26
CA ALA A 452 4.62 -39.37 21.37
C ALA A 452 5.94 -39.90 21.92
N ARG A 453 6.92 -40.24 21.05
CA ARG A 453 8.27 -40.63 21.47
C ARG A 453 9.00 -39.51 22.23
N ILE A 454 8.83 -38.26 21.78
CA ILE A 454 9.36 -37.08 22.48
C ILE A 454 8.73 -36.98 23.87
N PHE A 455 7.40 -37.07 23.95
CA PHE A 455 6.67 -36.87 25.20
C PHE A 455 6.83 -38.00 26.20
N ALA A 456 7.01 -39.24 25.76
CA ALA A 456 7.36 -40.36 26.64
C ALA A 456 8.61 -40.05 27.49
N LEU A 457 9.63 -39.43 26.89
CA LEU A 457 10.82 -38.99 27.63
C LEU A 457 10.51 -37.79 28.53
N CYS A 458 9.82 -36.78 28.02
CA CYS A 458 9.52 -35.56 28.78
C CYS A 458 8.72 -35.85 30.05
N ASP A 459 7.68 -36.67 29.94
CA ASP A 459 6.83 -37.08 31.06
C ASP A 459 7.63 -37.89 32.09
N VAL A 460 8.38 -38.91 31.65
CA VAL A 460 9.21 -39.71 32.58
C VAL A 460 10.27 -38.86 33.28
N TYR A 461 10.94 -37.93 32.58
CA TYR A 461 11.90 -37.03 33.21
C TYR A 461 11.24 -36.18 34.31
N ASP A 462 10.08 -35.60 34.02
CA ASP A 462 9.37 -34.76 34.99
C ASP A 462 8.87 -35.58 36.19
N ALA A 463 8.34 -36.77 35.95
CA ALA A 463 7.91 -37.73 36.96
C ALA A 463 9.07 -38.23 37.85
N LEU A 464 10.29 -38.32 37.29
CA LEU A 464 11.47 -38.71 38.06
C LEU A 464 11.95 -37.58 38.97
N ARG A 465 11.87 -36.34 38.49
CA ARG A 465 12.36 -35.13 39.17
C ARG A 465 11.34 -34.48 40.12
N SER A 466 10.06 -34.81 40.01
CA SER A 466 9.00 -34.26 40.86
C SER A 466 8.77 -35.12 42.11
N GLU A 467 8.42 -34.47 43.23
CA GLU A 467 7.97 -35.16 44.44
C GLU A 467 6.56 -35.71 44.23
N ARG A 468 6.32 -36.95 44.69
CA ARG A 468 5.00 -37.59 44.67
C ARG A 468 4.71 -38.21 46.04
N PRO A 469 3.43 -38.45 46.42
CA PRO A 469 3.07 -38.95 47.76
C PRO A 469 3.77 -40.24 48.23
N TYR A 470 4.34 -41.02 47.30
CA TYR A 470 5.01 -42.29 47.58
C TYR A 470 6.50 -42.31 47.21
N LYS A 471 7.05 -41.18 46.76
CA LYS A 471 8.38 -41.12 46.17
C LYS A 471 8.96 -39.70 46.21
N ASP A 472 10.13 -39.58 46.83
CA ASP A 472 10.93 -38.36 46.80
C ASP A 472 11.42 -38.05 45.38
N ALA A 473 11.61 -36.76 45.08
CA ALA A 473 12.22 -36.29 43.85
C ALA A 473 13.65 -36.83 43.68
N PHE A 474 13.98 -37.36 42.50
CA PHE A 474 15.36 -37.71 42.18
C PHE A 474 16.17 -36.48 41.77
N SER A 475 17.50 -36.55 41.97
CA SER A 475 18.40 -35.53 41.42
C SER A 475 18.40 -35.54 39.89
N HIS A 476 18.93 -34.46 39.30
CA HIS A 476 19.12 -34.39 37.85
C HIS A 476 19.94 -35.58 37.34
N GLU A 477 21.06 -35.85 37.99
CA GLU A 477 22.06 -36.84 37.59
C GLU A 477 21.49 -38.27 37.68
N VAL A 478 20.73 -38.56 38.74
CA VAL A 478 20.04 -39.85 38.89
C VAL A 478 18.98 -40.03 37.80
N SER A 479 18.19 -38.99 37.53
CA SER A 479 17.14 -39.02 36.49
C SER A 479 17.75 -39.23 35.10
N MET A 480 18.88 -38.57 34.81
CA MET A 480 19.64 -38.77 33.57
C MET A 480 20.13 -40.23 33.45
N SER A 481 20.65 -40.83 34.53
CA SER A 481 21.11 -42.24 34.52
C SER A 481 19.98 -43.20 34.18
N ILE A 482 18.85 -43.09 34.88
CA ILE A 482 17.67 -43.94 34.68
C ILE A 482 17.14 -43.85 33.25
N ILE A 483 17.08 -42.63 32.69
CA ILE A 483 16.60 -42.42 31.32
C ILE A 483 17.58 -43.01 30.30
N ASN A 484 18.89 -42.85 30.51
CA ASN A 484 19.91 -43.42 29.64
C ASN A 484 19.93 -44.95 29.64
N GLU A 485 19.62 -45.59 30.78
CA GLU A 485 19.44 -47.05 30.86
C GLU A 485 18.26 -47.55 30.00
N GLY A 486 17.25 -46.69 29.77
CA GLY A 486 16.11 -46.96 28.91
C GLY A 486 16.37 -46.78 27.41
N LYS A 487 17.60 -46.47 26.98
CA LYS A 487 17.94 -46.21 25.57
C LYS A 487 17.74 -47.46 24.71
N GLY A 488 16.86 -47.36 23.71
CA GLY A 488 16.56 -48.46 22.78
C GLY A 488 15.62 -49.52 23.35
N THR A 489 15.10 -49.35 24.56
CA THR A 489 14.06 -50.19 25.17
C THR A 489 12.81 -49.35 25.45
N HIS A 490 12.89 -48.46 26.44
CA HIS A 490 11.82 -47.52 26.75
C HIS A 490 11.80 -46.37 25.73
N PHE A 491 12.96 -45.79 25.44
CA PHE A 491 13.05 -44.54 24.67
C PHE A 491 13.76 -44.71 23.33
N ASP A 492 13.36 -43.88 22.37
CA ASP A 492 14.03 -43.76 21.08
C ASP A 492 15.52 -43.36 21.29
N PRO A 493 16.47 -44.15 20.75
CA PRO A 493 17.90 -43.87 20.88
C PRO A 493 18.31 -42.47 20.42
N ILE A 494 17.69 -41.94 19.36
CA ILE A 494 18.03 -40.62 18.81
C ILE A 494 17.54 -39.52 19.74
N ILE A 495 16.36 -39.69 20.34
CA ILE A 495 15.81 -38.71 21.27
C ILE A 495 16.65 -38.65 22.56
N ILE A 496 17.15 -39.80 23.03
CA ILE A 496 18.07 -39.84 24.17
C ILE A 496 19.37 -39.09 23.88
N ASP A 497 19.94 -39.23 22.68
CA ASP A 497 21.14 -38.51 22.30
C ASP A 497 20.91 -36.99 22.29
N ILE A 498 19.78 -36.54 21.75
CA ILE A 498 19.39 -35.12 21.79
C ILE A 498 19.08 -34.63 23.20
N PHE A 499 18.47 -35.47 24.04
CA PHE A 499 18.20 -35.16 25.44
C PHE A 499 19.50 -34.93 26.22
N ASN A 500 20.51 -35.79 26.02
CA ASN A 500 21.83 -35.64 26.63
C ASN A 500 22.50 -34.32 26.21
N GLU A 501 22.37 -33.89 24.95
CA GLU A 501 22.84 -32.57 24.51
C GLU A 501 22.10 -31.39 25.15
N CYS A 502 20.89 -31.63 25.68
CA CYS A 502 20.01 -30.62 26.26
C CYS A 502 19.89 -30.71 27.79
N ALA A 503 20.66 -31.59 28.43
CA ALA A 503 20.52 -31.93 29.85
C ALA A 503 20.53 -30.69 30.77
N ASP A 504 21.49 -29.77 30.58
CA ASP A 504 21.59 -28.54 31.36
C ASP A 504 20.34 -27.65 31.22
N LYS A 505 19.74 -27.60 30.03
CA LYS A 505 18.51 -26.83 29.80
C LYS A 505 17.30 -27.51 30.43
N PHE A 506 17.24 -28.84 30.42
CA PHE A 506 16.20 -29.59 31.13
C PHE A 506 16.30 -29.38 32.64
N LYS A 507 17.52 -29.39 33.19
CA LYS A 507 17.76 -29.04 34.60
C LYS A 507 17.30 -27.61 34.88
N TYR A 508 17.71 -26.65 34.06
CA TYR A 508 17.32 -25.26 34.20
C TYR A 508 15.80 -25.06 34.16
N ILE A 509 15.10 -25.65 33.20
CA ILE A 509 13.64 -25.58 33.11
C ILE A 509 13.03 -26.16 34.39
N HIS A 510 13.41 -27.37 34.80
CA HIS A 510 12.87 -27.99 36.01
C HIS A 510 13.05 -27.09 37.26
N ASP A 511 14.29 -26.66 37.50
CA ASP A 511 14.66 -25.91 38.69
C ASP A 511 14.00 -24.52 38.70
N THR A 512 13.72 -23.96 37.52
CA THR A 512 12.96 -22.70 37.38
C THR A 512 11.53 -22.83 37.91
N TYR A 513 10.84 -23.91 37.58
CA TYR A 513 9.44 -24.14 37.98
C TYR A 513 9.30 -24.77 39.38
N VAL A 514 10.29 -25.52 39.89
CA VAL A 514 10.25 -26.05 41.27
C VAL A 514 10.43 -24.96 42.32
N MET A 515 11.18 -23.90 42.03
CA MET A 515 11.35 -22.77 42.96
C MET A 515 10.04 -22.00 43.23
N PHE A 516 8.95 -22.29 42.51
CA PHE A 516 7.61 -21.78 42.80
C PHE A 516 6.88 -22.55 43.92
N TYR A 517 7.25 -23.82 44.19
CA TYR A 517 6.50 -24.70 45.08
C TYR A 517 6.91 -24.59 46.56
N GLU A 518 8.17 -24.24 46.87
CA GLU A 518 8.63 -24.11 48.27
C GLU A 518 7.99 -22.93 49.04
N GLN A 519 7.08 -22.15 48.44
CA GLN A 519 6.54 -20.94 49.09
C GLN A 519 5.03 -20.79 49.20
N ILE A 520 4.22 -21.78 48.82
CA ILE A 520 2.78 -21.73 49.09
C ILE A 520 2.46 -22.69 50.26
N ASP A 521 2.80 -22.26 51.47
CA ASP A 521 2.15 -22.74 52.69
C ASP A 521 1.07 -21.71 53.07
N TYR A 522 -0.20 -22.08 52.90
CA TYR A 522 -1.33 -21.32 53.45
C TYR A 522 -1.46 -21.62 54.95
N GLY A 523 -0.44 -21.24 55.71
CA GLY A 523 -0.35 -21.45 57.15
C GLY A 523 -0.51 -20.15 57.94
N SER A 524 -1.71 -19.95 58.52
CA SER A 524 -1.99 -19.04 59.65
C SER A 524 -1.63 -17.56 59.46
N PHE A 525 -2.64 -16.76 59.07
CA PHE A 525 -2.68 -15.33 59.34
C PHE A 525 -2.47 -15.06 60.85
N GLY A 526 -1.27 -14.58 61.21
CA GLY A 526 -0.89 -14.31 62.58
C GLY A 526 0.32 -13.39 62.71
N ASN A 527 0.02 -12.09 62.83
CA ASN A 527 0.77 -11.00 63.48
C ASN A 527 2.23 -10.69 63.09
N ASN A 528 2.40 -9.47 62.55
CA ASN A 528 3.59 -8.62 62.55
C ASN A 528 4.86 -9.13 61.84
N LYS A 529 4.88 -9.12 60.49
CA LYS A 529 6.07 -8.95 59.66
C LYS A 529 5.71 -8.13 58.41
N ARG A 530 6.59 -7.23 57.94
CA ARG A 530 6.37 -6.44 56.71
C ARG A 530 6.22 -7.39 55.53
N GLU A 531 5.06 -7.40 54.88
CA GLU A 531 4.85 -8.13 53.62
C GLU A 531 5.39 -7.29 52.46
N LEU A 532 6.65 -7.52 52.11
CA LEU A 532 7.27 -6.99 50.89
C LEU A 532 6.97 -7.98 49.75
N GLN A 533 5.79 -7.87 49.13
CA GLN A 533 5.43 -8.67 47.97
C GLN A 533 5.01 -7.76 46.82
N VAL A 534 5.62 -7.98 45.65
CA VAL A 534 5.25 -7.33 44.39
C VAL A 534 4.29 -8.24 43.64
N VAL A 535 3.02 -7.85 43.56
CA VAL A 535 1.98 -8.64 42.90
C VAL A 535 1.84 -8.16 41.45
N TRP A 536 1.72 -9.11 40.51
CA TRP A 536 1.39 -8.78 39.13
C TRP A 536 0.02 -8.08 39.05
N ASP A 537 -0.02 -6.92 38.42
CA ASP A 537 -1.23 -6.16 38.10
C ASP A 537 -1.33 -6.02 36.57
N TYR A 538 -2.53 -6.01 36.02
CA TYR A 538 -2.73 -5.76 34.58
C TYR A 538 -2.15 -4.40 34.14
N LYS A 539 -1.98 -3.44 35.05
CA LYS A 539 -1.31 -2.16 34.79
C LYS A 539 0.19 -2.28 34.50
N LEU A 540 0.80 -3.41 34.87
CA LEU A 540 2.20 -3.74 34.56
C LEU A 540 2.33 -4.43 33.20
N SER A 541 1.21 -4.76 32.53
CA SER A 541 1.23 -5.32 31.18
C SER A 541 1.65 -4.24 30.18
N VAL A 542 2.60 -4.60 29.32
CA VAL A 542 2.99 -3.81 28.14
C VAL A 542 2.24 -4.27 26.88
N GLY A 543 1.36 -5.26 27.05
CA GLY A 543 0.50 -5.82 26.02
C GLY A 543 1.25 -6.63 24.94
N ILE A 544 2.46 -7.09 25.25
CA ILE A 544 3.22 -8.04 24.45
C ILE A 544 3.36 -9.31 25.29
N ASP A 545 2.60 -10.36 24.98
CA ASP A 545 2.46 -11.55 25.85
C ASP A 545 3.81 -12.20 26.23
N SER A 546 4.78 -12.21 25.32
CA SER A 546 6.12 -12.75 25.62
C SER A 546 6.87 -11.92 26.66
N ILE A 547 6.71 -10.60 26.64
CA ILE A 547 7.33 -9.67 27.58
C ILE A 547 6.58 -9.73 28.92
N ASP A 548 5.24 -9.68 28.90
CA ASP A 548 4.41 -9.77 30.11
C ASP A 548 4.65 -11.07 30.89
N ASN A 549 4.83 -12.20 30.18
CA ASN A 549 5.17 -13.47 30.82
C ASN A 549 6.59 -13.46 31.42
N GLN A 550 7.56 -12.80 30.77
CA GLN A 550 8.88 -12.61 31.35
C GLN A 550 8.85 -11.71 32.59
N HIS A 551 8.07 -10.63 32.58
CA HIS A 551 7.89 -9.76 33.74
C HIS A 551 7.27 -10.51 34.93
N LYS A 552 6.23 -11.33 34.71
CA LYS A 552 5.65 -12.19 35.77
C LYS A 552 6.71 -13.09 36.41
N ILE A 553 7.55 -13.72 35.59
CA ILE A 553 8.62 -14.61 36.07
C ILE A 553 9.65 -13.82 36.89
N LEU A 554 10.06 -12.64 36.41
CA LEU A 554 10.97 -11.75 37.13
C LEU A 554 10.41 -11.33 38.49
N LEU A 555 9.16 -10.81 38.53
CA LEU A 555 8.53 -10.35 39.77
C LEU A 555 8.36 -11.48 40.79
N ASN A 556 7.95 -12.67 40.33
CA ASN A 556 7.82 -13.82 41.22
C ASN A 556 9.17 -14.25 41.80
N LYS A 557 10.24 -14.19 40.99
CA LYS A 557 11.57 -14.53 41.48
C LYS A 557 12.14 -13.50 42.45
N VAL A 558 11.81 -12.22 42.24
CA VAL A 558 12.11 -11.15 43.18
C VAL A 558 11.41 -11.38 44.52
N ASN A 559 10.12 -11.74 44.51
CA ASN A 559 9.40 -12.11 45.74
C ASN A 559 10.05 -13.30 46.44
N PHE A 560 10.49 -14.31 45.67
CA PHE A 560 11.19 -15.47 46.21
C PHE A 560 12.54 -15.08 46.86
N LEU A 561 13.30 -14.16 46.25
CA LEU A 561 14.54 -13.61 46.80
C LEU A 561 14.29 -12.92 48.14
N ILE A 562 13.31 -12.02 48.20
CA ILE A 562 12.92 -11.30 49.42
C ILE A 562 12.59 -12.27 50.54
N LYS A 563 11.71 -13.24 50.25
CA LYS A 563 11.30 -14.22 51.24
C LYS A 563 12.47 -15.10 51.68
N SER A 564 13.34 -15.52 50.77
CA SER A 564 14.55 -16.29 51.10
C SER A 564 15.50 -15.53 52.04
N ILE A 565 15.65 -14.21 51.85
CA ILE A 565 16.45 -13.36 52.75
C ILE A 565 15.77 -13.22 54.11
N LEU A 566 14.45 -12.97 54.13
CA LEU A 566 13.67 -12.85 55.37
C LEU A 566 13.62 -14.16 56.19
N GLU A 567 13.72 -15.30 55.53
CA GLU A 567 13.82 -16.63 56.14
C GLU A 567 15.25 -17.00 56.56
N GLY A 568 16.25 -16.15 56.26
CA GLY A 568 17.64 -16.39 56.62
C GLY A 568 18.28 -17.56 55.85
N LYS A 569 17.87 -17.78 54.59
CA LYS A 569 18.52 -18.77 53.72
C LYS A 569 19.99 -18.36 53.51
N GLY A 570 20.90 -19.33 53.46
CA GLY A 570 22.34 -19.09 53.37
C GLY A 570 22.78 -18.38 52.08
N ASN A 571 23.96 -17.77 52.10
CA ASN A 571 24.50 -16.95 51.01
C ASN A 571 24.46 -17.64 49.65
N ASP A 572 24.83 -18.93 49.56
CA ASP A 572 24.83 -19.68 48.30
C ASP A 572 23.44 -19.75 47.65
N SER A 573 22.38 -19.90 48.46
CA SER A 573 21.00 -19.92 47.97
C SER A 573 20.60 -18.56 47.40
N ILE A 574 20.93 -17.48 48.11
CA ILE A 574 20.66 -16.11 47.68
C ILE A 574 21.45 -15.77 46.41
N ILE A 575 22.73 -16.13 46.35
CA ILE A 575 23.58 -15.94 45.17
C ILE A 575 23.03 -16.72 43.97
N ASN A 576 22.53 -17.94 44.16
CA ASN A 576 21.90 -18.70 43.08
C ASN A 576 20.63 -18.03 42.55
N ILE A 577 19.78 -17.48 43.42
CA ILE A 577 18.59 -16.73 43.03
C ILE A 577 18.97 -15.46 42.26
N LEU A 578 20.00 -14.74 42.73
CA LEU A 578 20.52 -13.54 42.07
C LEU A 578 21.13 -13.86 40.71
N ASN A 579 21.90 -14.94 40.59
CA ASN A 579 22.45 -15.39 39.31
C ASN A 579 21.35 -15.77 38.31
N PHE A 580 20.27 -16.39 38.77
CA PHE A 580 19.09 -16.62 37.93
C PHE A 580 18.50 -15.30 37.45
N LEU A 581 18.23 -14.37 38.37
CA LEU A 581 17.65 -13.07 38.05
C LEU A 581 18.50 -12.33 37.03
N ARG A 582 19.84 -12.33 37.20
CA ARG A 582 20.79 -11.77 36.23
C ARG A 582 20.62 -12.40 34.85
N ASN A 583 20.74 -13.72 34.76
CA ASN A 583 20.73 -14.41 33.46
C ASN A 583 19.39 -14.25 32.75
N TYR A 584 18.29 -14.30 33.50
CA TYR A 584 16.95 -14.14 32.95
C TYR A 584 16.66 -12.69 32.52
N SER A 585 17.13 -11.70 33.29
CA SER A 585 17.09 -10.29 32.88
C SER A 585 17.87 -10.04 31.59
N GLU A 586 19.02 -10.70 31.38
CA GLU A 586 19.75 -10.59 30.10
C GLU A 586 18.94 -11.10 28.91
N GLU A 587 18.33 -12.28 29.03
CA GLU A 587 17.48 -12.83 27.96
C GLU A 587 16.27 -11.95 27.68
N HIS A 588 15.70 -11.36 28.73
CA HIS A 588 14.60 -10.41 28.65
C HIS A 588 15.02 -9.12 27.92
N PHE A 589 16.11 -8.50 28.33
CA PHE A 589 16.65 -7.28 27.71
C PHE A 589 16.97 -7.48 26.23
N LEU A 590 17.55 -8.63 25.87
CA LEU A 590 17.84 -8.95 24.47
C LEU A 590 16.56 -9.07 23.62
N LEU A 591 15.47 -9.58 24.20
CA LEU A 591 14.18 -9.66 23.51
C LEU A 591 13.59 -8.27 23.31
N GLU A 592 13.61 -7.41 24.33
CA GLU A 592 13.15 -6.02 24.25
C GLU A 592 13.95 -5.22 23.22
N GLU A 593 15.27 -5.27 23.31
CA GLU A 593 16.18 -4.62 22.38
C GLU A 593 15.97 -5.11 20.93
N ASP A 594 15.71 -6.40 20.71
CA ASP A 594 15.41 -6.93 19.38
C ASP A 594 14.05 -6.45 18.86
N ILE A 595 13.03 -6.35 19.72
CA ILE A 595 11.72 -5.77 19.37
C ILE A 595 11.89 -4.30 18.97
N MET A 596 12.55 -3.50 19.81
CA MET A 596 12.78 -2.07 19.56
C MET A 596 13.59 -1.83 18.29
N ARG A 597 14.65 -2.62 18.08
CA ARG A 597 15.49 -2.53 16.88
C ARG A 597 14.71 -2.85 15.60
N LYS A 598 13.83 -3.87 15.64
CA LYS A 598 12.97 -4.21 14.50
C LYS A 598 11.96 -3.11 14.17
N GLN A 599 11.57 -2.32 15.16
CA GLN A 599 10.61 -1.22 15.02
C GLN A 599 11.27 0.15 14.77
N ASN A 600 12.61 0.24 14.73
CA ASN A 600 13.35 1.51 14.72
C ASN A 600 12.87 2.46 15.84
N HIS A 601 12.68 1.93 17.05
CA HIS A 601 12.14 2.68 18.18
C HIS A 601 13.05 3.87 18.54
N PRO A 602 12.52 5.10 18.68
CA PRO A 602 13.32 6.31 18.90
C PRO A 602 14.16 6.25 20.19
N ASP A 603 13.66 5.59 21.23
CA ASP A 603 14.33 5.49 22.53
C ASP A 603 15.26 4.27 22.68
N PHE A 604 15.59 3.56 21.59
CA PHE A 604 16.41 2.35 21.64
C PHE A 604 17.75 2.55 22.37
N GLU A 605 18.45 3.65 22.10
CA GLU A 605 19.73 3.95 22.77
C GLU A 605 19.55 4.24 24.27
N MET A 606 18.46 4.92 24.65
CA MET A 606 18.15 5.21 26.04
C MET A 606 17.79 3.93 26.80
N HIS A 607 17.02 3.04 26.18
CA HIS A 607 16.62 1.74 26.73
C HIS A 607 17.82 0.81 26.94
N THR A 608 18.68 0.67 25.92
CA THR A 608 19.94 -0.09 26.04
C THR A 608 20.86 0.46 27.15
N LYS A 609 20.88 1.79 27.34
CA LYS A 609 21.65 2.42 28.42
C LYS A 609 21.08 2.13 29.81
N ALA A 610 19.76 2.06 29.95
CA ALA A 610 19.11 1.66 31.20
C ALA A 610 19.47 0.21 31.55
N HIS A 611 19.43 -0.71 30.59
CA HIS A 611 19.86 -2.11 30.79
C HIS A 611 21.31 -2.20 31.26
N ASN A 612 22.23 -1.47 30.60
CA ASN A 612 23.63 -1.45 31.01
C ASN A 612 23.83 -0.90 32.43
N THR A 613 23.03 0.09 32.84
CA THR A 613 23.05 0.61 34.22
C THR A 613 22.57 -0.45 35.22
N PHE A 614 21.53 -1.21 34.87
CA PHE A 614 21.04 -2.31 35.70
C PHE A 614 22.09 -3.40 35.86
N ARG A 615 22.72 -3.84 34.76
CA ARG A 615 23.81 -4.83 34.76
C ARG A 615 24.90 -4.45 35.77
N GLN A 616 25.39 -3.22 35.69
CA GLN A 616 26.44 -2.73 36.58
C GLN A 616 25.99 -2.66 38.04
N SER A 617 24.74 -2.31 38.30
CA SER A 617 24.17 -2.26 39.65
C SER A 617 23.97 -3.66 40.21
N PHE A 618 23.54 -4.61 39.37
CA PHE A 618 23.31 -6.00 39.74
C PHE A 618 24.61 -6.73 40.10
N GLU A 619 25.67 -6.54 39.30
CA GLU A 619 27.00 -7.10 39.57
C GLU A 619 27.57 -6.59 40.90
N LYS A 620 27.29 -5.34 41.27
CA LYS A 620 27.66 -4.81 42.60
C LYS A 620 26.90 -5.50 43.72
N ILE A 621 25.60 -5.78 43.54
CA ILE A 621 24.80 -6.51 44.55
C ILE A 621 25.40 -7.91 44.78
N ILE A 622 25.68 -8.65 43.69
CA ILE A 622 26.28 -9.98 43.79
C ILE A 622 27.65 -9.90 44.48
N ALA A 623 28.54 -9.00 44.02
CA ALA A 623 29.88 -8.87 44.56
C ALA A 623 29.90 -8.50 46.05
N ASN A 624 28.99 -7.63 46.49
CA ASN A 624 28.88 -7.26 47.90
C ASN A 624 28.43 -8.46 48.76
N ILE A 625 27.43 -9.23 48.30
CA ILE A 625 26.96 -10.42 49.01
C ILE A 625 28.02 -11.53 49.03
N ASP A 626 28.80 -11.66 47.95
CA ASP A 626 29.89 -12.64 47.85
C ASP A 626 31.07 -12.30 48.78
N GLN A 627 31.40 -11.01 48.94
CA GLN A 627 32.51 -10.55 49.79
C GLN A 627 32.14 -10.42 51.27
N GLU A 628 30.96 -9.87 51.56
CA GLU A 628 30.58 -9.44 52.92
C GLU A 628 29.44 -10.30 53.49
N GLY A 629 28.83 -11.19 52.69
CA GLY A 629 27.64 -11.94 53.07
C GLY A 629 26.38 -11.08 53.11
N ILE A 630 25.25 -11.69 53.50
CA ILE A 630 23.98 -10.97 53.65
C ILE A 630 24.06 -10.08 54.90
N GLN A 631 24.15 -8.77 54.68
CA GLN A 631 24.16 -7.74 55.72
C GLN A 631 22.73 -7.29 56.06
N THR A 632 22.57 -6.64 57.22
CA THR A 632 21.26 -6.14 57.70
C THR A 632 20.56 -5.16 56.75
N ASP A 633 21.32 -4.46 55.92
CA ASP A 633 20.86 -3.50 54.90
C ASP A 633 20.71 -4.11 53.50
N THR A 634 21.08 -5.38 53.30
CA THR A 634 21.00 -6.05 51.99
C THR A 634 19.57 -6.08 51.45
N LEU A 635 18.58 -6.27 52.33
CA LEU A 635 17.17 -6.24 51.94
C LEU A 635 16.73 -4.85 51.47
N GLU A 636 17.15 -3.79 52.17
CA GLU A 636 16.87 -2.40 51.79
C GLU A 636 17.55 -2.03 50.48
N TYR A 637 18.76 -2.58 50.26
CA TYR A 637 19.50 -2.41 49.02
C TYR A 637 18.80 -3.10 47.83
N ILE A 638 18.35 -4.35 48.00
CA ILE A 638 17.58 -5.08 46.97
C ILE A 638 16.24 -4.37 46.69
N GLU A 639 15.53 -3.92 47.72
CA GLU A 639 14.28 -3.18 47.56
C GLU A 639 14.48 -1.87 46.77
N THR A 640 15.51 -1.11 47.13
CA THR A 640 15.77 0.21 46.54
C THR A 640 16.30 0.11 45.11
N TYR A 641 17.16 -0.86 44.81
CA TYR A 641 17.87 -0.91 43.53
C TYR A 641 17.36 -1.95 42.56
N LEU A 642 16.84 -3.08 43.04
CA LEU A 642 16.41 -4.17 42.16
C LEU A 642 14.90 -4.10 41.94
N ILE A 643 14.12 -4.02 43.02
CA ILE A 643 12.66 -4.00 42.93
C ILE A 643 12.17 -2.69 42.31
N LYS A 644 12.60 -1.56 42.88
CA LYS A 644 12.15 -0.26 42.40
C LYS A 644 12.61 0.00 40.97
N TRP A 645 13.83 -0.41 40.61
CA TRP A 645 14.29 -0.30 39.23
C TRP A 645 13.44 -1.16 38.30
N LEU A 646 13.21 -2.43 38.64
CA LEU A 646 12.44 -3.35 37.80
C LEU A 646 11.01 -2.83 37.59
N LEU A 647 10.34 -2.40 38.66
CA LEU A 647 9.00 -1.81 38.56
C LEU A 647 9.01 -0.54 37.71
N ASN A 648 9.96 0.36 37.92
CA ASN A 648 10.06 1.59 37.15
C ASN A 648 10.34 1.33 35.66
N HIS A 649 11.23 0.38 35.37
CA HIS A 649 11.55 -0.05 34.01
C HIS A 649 10.31 -0.59 33.31
N ILE A 650 9.57 -1.50 33.95
CA ILE A 650 8.31 -2.06 33.43
C ILE A 650 7.29 -0.94 33.17
N THR A 651 7.07 -0.05 34.14
CA THR A 651 5.98 0.94 34.06
C THR A 651 6.29 2.16 33.19
N GLU A 652 7.55 2.59 33.11
CA GLU A 652 7.93 3.83 32.43
C GLU A 652 8.61 3.59 31.09
N MET A 653 9.41 2.53 30.99
CA MET A 653 10.20 2.25 29.79
C MET A 653 9.52 1.20 28.93
N ASP A 654 9.18 0.04 29.51
CA ASP A 654 8.63 -1.08 28.75
C ASP A 654 7.19 -0.85 28.30
N ALA A 655 6.44 -0.03 29.04
CA ALA A 655 5.10 0.42 28.65
C ALA A 655 5.07 1.08 27.26
N ASN A 656 6.18 1.68 26.83
CA ASN A 656 6.31 2.33 25.52
C ASN A 656 6.86 1.38 24.43
N LEU A 657 7.09 0.09 24.71
CA LEU A 657 7.54 -0.89 23.70
C LEU A 657 6.56 -1.05 22.53
N LYS A 658 5.30 -0.64 22.71
CA LYS A 658 4.36 -0.42 21.62
C LYS A 658 4.45 1.03 21.16
N LEU A 659 4.91 1.24 19.94
CA LEU A 659 4.70 2.53 19.28
C LEU A 659 3.19 2.79 19.15
N ASP A 660 2.73 3.95 19.60
CA ASP A 660 1.37 4.50 19.43
C ASP A 660 0.98 4.77 17.96
N ASN A 661 1.55 4.03 17.01
CA ASN A 661 1.25 4.14 15.59
C ASN A 661 1.16 2.76 14.93
N VAL A 662 0.11 2.00 15.25
CA VAL A 662 -0.69 1.22 14.27
C VAL A 662 -2.15 1.17 14.69
#